data_AF-A0A532EV67-F1
#
_entry.id   AF-A0A532EV67-F1
#
_cell.length_a   1.000
_cell.length_b   1.000
_cell.length_c   1.000
_cell.angle_alpha   90.00
_cell.angle_beta   90.00
_cell.angle_gamma   90.00
#
_symmetry.space_group_name_H-M   'P 1'
#
loop_
_entity.id
_entity.type
_entity.pdbx_description
1 polymer ?
#
loop_
_entity_poly.entity_id
_entity_poly.type
_entity_poly.pdbx_seq_one_letter_code
_entity_poly.pdbx_strand_id
1 'polypeptide(L)'
;MVRQFSASFPLRILTAEHAGANAARNLGIRAAQGRVVVITGDDMIPEPSFLDAHATFHERHSNELDAMLGFIDWSPELTVTPFMKFIVSPEGGQQFAFHEVREGKADFRLFYTSNLSVKRDLLLKQPVLFDPDFTYPAYDDVELGYRLSTQGLELHYNAMAVTCHHHEITLTGFVQRQRKAGHMAVVLARKHPELSRTLIKIDDALAVRDALGEDRITRLLHVARELEKPDLQQLALIRSGAERFDRTYLQRVLYPVYQTLLQSAYAWGICEAVEQGAGSILPASTCKPAPLRFKASIIIPVFNKLELTRQCLTTLASITTMPEYEVIVVDNASGDGTAEFLAELGGDVQVISNPENYGFAVACNQGANAARGEFLLFLNNDTIPTDGWLNALVDEVERHPDVAVVGSKLLYEDGTIQHAGVAFSRIVFTPYHIYRKFPADSPMVNRRREFQCVTGACMLVRRDVFEQAGRFDEGFKNGFEDVDLCLKIRERGWRIVYRPDSVVYHLESQTPGRKTHDRDNARRLLERWSQKWWIPDEDLLYLSDGLACHVRTDQGMLYNHLEPLASVADRTAWQLVADTQSAAQRQDFVSVKTLLHDVDRWPNDVWVLRWGALVCKYIGVSNVALSFWKRVLAIGPDADGYHALAKSALEEGRLDEAEHCLDELRSCSPKHGDGWLLSGILALQRNRLAEAKTAFERAGTYGADRRKAQLGLGMAAMGLTESADAWELFLVVATEYPDDAETLHWLLRAGTVLQRWEQLESVLSRYVSRNPGDLSIRFALAGVFLRLTRWADARREHDSIRMLDPAFDGLSELASAIDENEPALTHHHGA
;
A
#
# COMPACT_ATOMS: atom_id res chain seq x y z
N MET A 1 -21.36 61.54 -18.41
CA MET A 1 -22.49 60.83 -17.79
C MET A 1 -22.33 60.76 -16.26
N VAL A 2 -21.39 59.99 -15.69
CA VAL A 2 -21.26 59.85 -14.21
C VAL A 2 -20.97 61.16 -13.47
N ARG A 3 -20.11 62.04 -14.02
CA ARG A 3 -19.83 63.37 -13.43
C ARG A 3 -21.02 64.36 -13.46
N GLN A 4 -22.08 64.02 -14.20
CA GLN A 4 -23.31 64.82 -14.33
C GLN A 4 -24.48 64.20 -13.55
N PHE A 5 -24.25 63.07 -12.87
CA PHE A 5 -25.25 62.39 -12.05
C PHE A 5 -25.41 63.09 -10.70
N SER A 6 -26.65 63.45 -10.35
CA SER A 6 -26.99 64.05 -9.06
C SER A 6 -27.47 62.95 -8.12
N ALA A 7 -26.62 62.54 -7.17
CA ALA A 7 -26.96 61.54 -6.16
C ALA A 7 -27.59 62.19 -4.92
N SER A 8 -28.50 61.48 -4.24
CA SER A 8 -29.07 61.88 -2.95
C SER A 8 -28.12 61.70 -1.76
N PHE A 9 -26.86 61.31 -2.01
CA PHE A 9 -25.83 61.01 -1.03
C PHE A 9 -24.47 61.57 -1.48
N PRO A 10 -23.48 61.72 -0.56
CA PRO A 10 -22.14 62.18 -0.92
C PRO A 10 -21.46 61.21 -1.89
N LEU A 11 -21.32 61.62 -3.16
CA LEU A 11 -20.67 60.84 -4.21
C LEU A 11 -19.27 61.39 -4.51
N ARG A 12 -18.26 60.52 -4.41
CA ARG A 12 -16.88 60.83 -4.83
C ARG A 12 -16.49 59.93 -6.00
N ILE A 13 -16.01 60.55 -7.08
CA ILE A 13 -15.56 59.83 -8.27
C ILE A 13 -14.03 59.88 -8.31
N LEU A 14 -13.40 58.72 -8.30
CA LEU A 14 -11.95 58.58 -8.45
C LEU A 14 -11.66 58.11 -9.88
N THR A 15 -10.58 58.61 -10.46
CA THR A 15 -10.15 58.23 -11.82
C THR A 15 -8.66 57.93 -11.77
N ALA A 16 -8.25 56.84 -12.41
CA ALA A 16 -6.86 56.42 -12.55
C ALA A 16 -6.64 55.84 -13.94
N GLU A 17 -5.38 55.69 -14.33
CA GLU A 17 -5.02 54.94 -15.54
C GLU A 17 -5.45 53.48 -15.42
N HIS A 18 -5.79 52.85 -16.54
CA HIS A 18 -6.33 51.49 -16.54
C HIS A 18 -5.28 50.47 -16.12
N ALA A 19 -5.35 50.03 -14.86
CA ALA A 19 -4.44 49.06 -14.23
C ALA A 19 -5.17 47.81 -13.69
N GLY A 20 -6.38 47.54 -14.20
CA GLY A 20 -7.22 46.41 -13.78
C GLY A 20 -8.11 46.67 -12.57
N ALA A 21 -8.99 45.71 -12.27
CA ALA A 21 -10.02 45.82 -11.23
C ALA A 21 -9.43 45.93 -9.82
N ASN A 22 -8.39 45.14 -9.52
CA ASN A 22 -7.74 45.14 -8.20
C ASN A 22 -7.13 46.50 -7.87
N ALA A 23 -6.49 47.16 -8.84
CA ALA A 23 -5.95 48.50 -8.66
C ALA A 23 -7.07 49.52 -8.37
N ALA A 24 -8.21 49.42 -9.05
CA ALA A 24 -9.37 50.28 -8.82
C ALA A 24 -9.99 50.05 -7.43
N ARG A 25 -10.19 48.80 -7.01
CA ARG A 25 -10.67 48.46 -5.66
C ARG A 25 -9.72 48.97 -4.58
N ASN A 26 -8.41 48.75 -4.76
CA ASN A 26 -7.38 49.23 -3.85
C ASN A 26 -7.37 50.76 -3.71
N LEU A 27 -7.55 51.48 -4.82
CA LEU A 27 -7.67 52.94 -4.80
C LEU A 27 -8.93 53.38 -4.03
N GLY A 28 -10.06 52.73 -4.28
CA GLY A 28 -11.32 52.98 -3.57
C GLY A 28 -11.20 52.75 -2.06
N ILE A 29 -10.65 51.62 -1.63
CA ILE A 29 -10.44 51.27 -0.21
C ILE A 29 -9.57 52.31 0.49
N ARG A 30 -8.45 52.73 -0.13
CA ARG A 30 -7.55 53.74 0.45
C ARG A 30 -8.23 55.10 0.59
N ALA A 31 -9.05 55.47 -0.39
CA ALA A 31 -9.77 56.74 -0.41
C ALA A 31 -11.05 56.75 0.46
N ALA A 32 -11.56 55.58 0.86
CA ALA A 32 -12.74 55.45 1.71
C ALA A 32 -12.52 56.15 3.06
N GLN A 33 -13.59 56.78 3.58
CA GLN A 33 -13.57 57.51 4.85
C GLN A 33 -14.45 56.85 5.94
N GLY A 34 -15.25 55.84 5.57
CA GLY A 34 -16.06 55.08 6.52
C GLY A 34 -15.22 54.11 7.35
N ARG A 35 -15.71 53.77 8.56
CA ARG A 35 -15.06 52.75 9.43
C ARG A 35 -15.20 51.33 8.86
N VAL A 36 -16.29 51.09 8.15
CA VAL A 36 -16.58 49.88 7.40
C VAL A 36 -16.52 50.22 5.92
N VAL A 37 -15.88 49.36 5.14
CA VAL A 37 -15.91 49.40 3.68
C VAL A 37 -16.86 48.33 3.21
N VAL A 38 -17.89 48.74 2.46
CA VAL A 38 -18.74 47.83 1.69
C VAL A 38 -18.24 47.86 0.25
N ILE A 39 -17.94 46.70 -0.31
CA ILE A 39 -17.47 46.52 -1.68
C ILE A 39 -18.62 45.92 -2.49
N THR A 40 -18.88 46.51 -3.65
CA THR A 40 -19.92 46.09 -4.60
C THR A 40 -19.46 46.37 -6.04
N GLY A 41 -20.04 45.64 -6.99
CA GLY A 41 -19.86 45.86 -8.44
C GLY A 41 -20.76 46.98 -8.97
N ASP A 42 -20.45 47.45 -10.18
CA ASP A 42 -21.29 48.39 -10.94
C ASP A 42 -22.47 47.70 -11.65
N ASP A 43 -22.46 46.37 -11.69
CA ASP A 43 -23.52 45.47 -12.14
C ASP A 43 -24.37 44.92 -10.98
N MET A 44 -24.30 45.54 -9.81
CA MET A 44 -24.95 45.07 -8.58
C MET A 44 -26.01 46.09 -8.12
N ILE A 45 -27.26 45.67 -8.02
CA ILE A 45 -28.40 46.50 -7.59
C ILE A 45 -28.74 46.15 -6.14
N PRO A 46 -28.42 47.02 -5.15
CA PRO A 46 -28.71 46.74 -3.75
C PRO A 46 -30.21 46.84 -3.46
N GLU A 47 -30.74 45.88 -2.68
CA GLU A 47 -32.11 45.97 -2.14
C GLU A 47 -32.19 47.04 -1.02
N PRO A 48 -33.39 47.57 -0.68
CA PRO A 48 -33.53 48.63 0.32
C PRO A 48 -32.87 48.34 1.68
N SER A 49 -32.81 47.07 2.11
CA SER A 49 -32.21 46.64 3.37
C SER A 49 -30.67 46.51 3.33
N PHE A 50 -30.05 46.67 2.16
CA PHE A 50 -28.63 46.39 1.92
C PHE A 50 -27.71 47.07 2.95
N LEU A 51 -27.77 48.40 3.02
CA LEU A 51 -26.83 49.15 3.86
C LEU A 51 -27.15 49.00 5.36
N ASP A 52 -28.44 48.95 5.72
CA ASP A 52 -28.89 48.78 7.10
C ASP A 52 -28.45 47.42 7.67
N ALA A 53 -28.48 46.36 6.85
CA ALA A 53 -28.05 45.03 7.25
C ALA A 53 -26.54 44.98 7.54
N HIS A 54 -25.71 45.58 6.67
CA HIS A 54 -24.27 45.69 6.91
C HIS A 54 -23.95 46.56 8.11
N ALA A 55 -24.61 47.71 8.26
CA ALA A 55 -24.40 48.60 9.40
C ALA A 55 -24.75 47.92 10.72
N THR A 56 -25.93 47.31 10.81
CA THR A 56 -26.42 46.59 12.00
C THR A 56 -25.49 45.45 12.39
N PHE A 57 -24.94 44.73 11.41
CA PHE A 57 -23.98 43.66 11.67
C PHE A 57 -22.72 44.19 12.36
N HIS A 58 -22.09 45.24 11.81
CA HIS A 58 -20.85 45.80 12.35
C HIS A 58 -21.04 46.53 13.68
N GLU A 59 -22.27 47.00 13.98
CA GLU A 59 -22.63 47.48 15.32
C GLU A 59 -22.68 46.33 16.35
N ARG A 60 -23.15 45.14 15.95
CA ARG A 60 -23.23 43.96 16.81
C ARG A 60 -21.90 43.19 16.92
N HIS A 61 -21.05 43.31 15.91
CA HIS A 61 -19.77 42.60 15.81
C HIS A 61 -18.62 43.61 15.88
N SER A 62 -18.16 43.92 17.09
CA SER A 62 -17.12 44.93 17.29
C SER A 62 -15.71 44.44 16.98
N ASN A 63 -15.44 43.13 16.91
CA ASN A 63 -14.11 42.57 16.67
C ASN A 63 -13.59 42.91 15.26
N GLU A 64 -12.39 43.47 15.15
CA GLU A 64 -11.79 43.91 13.90
C GLU A 64 -11.75 42.83 12.80
N LEU A 65 -11.69 41.56 13.21
CA LEU A 65 -11.64 40.38 12.35
C LEU A 65 -13.02 39.84 11.90
N ASP A 66 -14.12 40.51 12.24
CA ASP A 66 -15.44 40.14 11.72
C ASP A 66 -15.70 40.84 10.38
N ALA A 67 -15.96 40.04 9.34
CA ALA A 67 -16.46 40.49 8.05
C ALA A 67 -17.86 39.93 7.79
N MET A 68 -18.65 40.60 6.96
CA MET A 68 -19.97 40.11 6.57
C MET A 68 -20.11 39.99 5.06
N LEU A 69 -20.54 38.80 4.64
CA LEU A 69 -20.97 38.43 3.30
C LEU A 69 -22.50 38.54 3.21
N GLY A 70 -22.98 39.34 2.26
CA GLY A 70 -24.40 39.39 1.92
C GLY A 70 -24.78 38.38 0.82
N PHE A 71 -26.07 38.16 0.66
CA PHE A 71 -26.62 37.29 -0.39
C PHE A 71 -26.66 38.01 -1.74
N ILE A 72 -26.35 37.27 -2.80
CA ILE A 72 -26.43 37.77 -4.17
C ILE A 72 -27.39 36.88 -4.94
N ASP A 73 -28.40 37.49 -5.53
CA ASP A 73 -29.36 36.83 -6.41
C ASP A 73 -29.31 37.45 -7.82
N TRP A 74 -30.00 36.85 -8.78
CA TRP A 74 -30.18 37.44 -10.09
C TRP A 74 -31.16 38.62 -10.03
N SER A 75 -30.88 39.67 -10.79
CA SER A 75 -31.84 40.77 -10.98
C SER A 75 -33.16 40.25 -11.55
N PRO A 76 -34.33 40.64 -10.99
CA PRO A 76 -35.64 40.27 -11.52
C PRO A 76 -35.87 40.73 -12.97
N GLU A 77 -35.09 41.71 -13.44
CA GLU A 77 -35.13 42.20 -14.82
C GLU A 77 -34.43 41.26 -15.82
N LEU A 78 -33.66 40.27 -15.36
CA LEU A 78 -32.99 39.31 -16.22
C LEU A 78 -33.85 38.06 -16.42
N THR A 79 -33.81 37.52 -17.64
CA THR A 79 -34.32 36.17 -17.89
C THR A 79 -33.25 35.16 -17.49
N VAL A 80 -33.41 34.51 -16.34
CA VAL A 80 -32.45 33.52 -15.83
C VAL A 80 -32.46 32.26 -16.70
N THR A 81 -31.40 32.09 -17.48
CA THR A 81 -31.22 30.94 -18.38
C THR A 81 -30.90 29.65 -17.60
N PRO A 82 -31.10 28.46 -18.21
CA PRO A 82 -30.63 27.19 -17.64
C PRO A 82 -29.17 27.20 -17.20
N PHE A 83 -28.29 27.81 -18.00
CA PHE A 83 -26.88 27.95 -17.68
C PHE A 83 -26.65 28.84 -16.45
N MET A 84 -27.36 29.96 -16.34
CA MET A 84 -27.29 30.85 -15.18
C MET A 84 -27.76 30.14 -13.89
N LYS A 85 -28.78 29.28 -13.98
CA LYS A 85 -29.20 28.42 -12.85
C LYS A 85 -28.11 27.43 -12.49
N PHE A 86 -27.46 26.81 -13.48
CA PHE A 86 -26.39 25.84 -13.25
C PHE A 86 -25.21 26.43 -12.48
N ILE A 87 -24.65 27.55 -12.91
CA ILE A 87 -23.41 28.10 -12.33
C ILE A 87 -23.55 28.54 -10.85
N VAL A 88 -24.77 28.75 -10.35
CA VAL A 88 -25.05 29.05 -8.93
C VAL A 88 -25.57 27.83 -8.15
N SER A 89 -25.94 26.76 -8.85
CA SER A 89 -26.46 25.51 -8.26
C SER A 89 -25.35 24.70 -7.57
N PRO A 90 -25.71 23.72 -6.71
CA PRO A 90 -24.76 22.74 -6.18
C PRO A 90 -23.96 21.97 -7.24
N GLU A 91 -24.51 21.80 -8.43
CA GLU A 91 -23.89 21.07 -9.54
C GLU A 91 -22.85 21.91 -10.32
N GLY A 92 -23.03 23.23 -10.36
CA GLY A 92 -22.11 24.16 -11.02
C GLY A 92 -21.24 24.93 -10.02
N GLY A 93 -21.85 25.75 -9.18
CA GLY A 93 -21.18 26.46 -8.09
C GLY A 93 -20.02 27.38 -8.47
N GLN A 94 -19.74 27.60 -9.76
CA GLN A 94 -18.63 28.46 -10.19
C GLN A 94 -18.93 29.96 -10.02
N GLN A 95 -20.21 30.32 -9.86
CA GLN A 95 -20.68 31.68 -9.60
C GLN A 95 -21.47 31.65 -8.29
N PHE A 96 -20.97 32.32 -7.25
CA PHE A 96 -21.69 32.50 -5.98
C PHE A 96 -22.27 31.22 -5.34
N ALA A 97 -21.39 30.39 -4.75
CA ALA A 97 -21.74 29.09 -4.16
C ALA A 97 -22.43 29.20 -2.78
N PHE A 98 -23.53 29.97 -2.67
CA PHE A 98 -24.26 30.14 -1.41
C PHE A 98 -24.86 28.84 -0.86
N HIS A 99 -25.03 27.82 -1.71
CA HIS A 99 -25.44 26.48 -1.28
C HIS A 99 -24.41 25.80 -0.35
N GLU A 100 -23.16 26.26 -0.30
CA GLU A 100 -22.13 25.77 0.62
C GLU A 100 -22.21 26.43 2.02
N VAL A 101 -23.01 27.49 2.19
CA VAL A 101 -23.06 28.26 3.44
C VAL A 101 -23.94 27.57 4.48
N ARG A 102 -23.44 27.45 5.71
CA ARG A 102 -24.20 26.99 6.88
C ARG A 102 -24.46 28.19 7.80
N GLU A 103 -25.57 28.17 8.56
CA GLU A 103 -26.07 29.32 9.32
C GLU A 103 -24.97 30.15 10.00
N GLY A 104 -24.90 31.43 9.65
CA GLY A 104 -24.07 32.46 10.30
C GLY A 104 -22.58 32.50 9.93
N LYS A 105 -21.97 31.42 9.41
CA LYS A 105 -20.54 31.41 9.06
C LYS A 105 -20.29 30.94 7.64
N ALA A 106 -19.46 31.68 6.91
CA ALA A 106 -19.03 31.39 5.56
C ALA A 106 -17.53 31.08 5.51
N ASP A 107 -17.15 30.20 4.59
CA ASP A 107 -15.76 29.87 4.32
C ASP A 107 -15.07 31.00 3.52
N PHE A 108 -13.75 31.14 3.66
CA PHE A 108 -12.98 32.19 2.96
C PHE A 108 -13.09 32.11 1.43
N ARG A 109 -13.42 30.94 0.87
CA ARG A 109 -13.69 30.75 -0.58
C ARG A 109 -14.88 31.58 -1.07
N LEU A 110 -15.73 32.04 -0.15
CA LEU A 110 -16.93 32.82 -0.43
C LEU A 110 -16.73 34.32 -0.18
N PHE A 111 -15.49 34.80 -0.12
CA PHE A 111 -15.16 36.22 0.12
C PHE A 111 -15.54 37.13 -1.08
N TYR A 112 -16.80 37.09 -1.53
CA TYR A 112 -17.25 37.70 -2.78
C TYR A 112 -17.37 39.21 -2.66
N THR A 113 -16.49 39.96 -3.33
CA THR A 113 -16.50 41.43 -3.29
C THR A 113 -17.70 42.09 -3.97
N SER A 114 -18.61 41.30 -4.54
CA SER A 114 -19.89 41.74 -5.07
C SER A 114 -20.90 42.12 -3.97
N ASN A 115 -20.77 41.58 -2.75
CA ASN A 115 -21.63 41.93 -1.61
C ASN A 115 -20.92 41.62 -0.28
N LEU A 116 -19.89 42.41 0.04
CA LEU A 116 -19.02 42.17 1.19
C LEU A 116 -18.75 43.45 1.97
N SER A 117 -18.75 43.33 3.29
CA SER A 117 -18.37 44.42 4.20
C SER A 117 -17.25 44.00 5.15
N VAL A 118 -16.21 44.82 5.22
CA VAL A 118 -15.01 44.58 6.03
C VAL A 118 -14.61 45.88 6.74
N LYS A 119 -14.02 45.78 7.92
CA LYS A 119 -13.47 46.94 8.62
C LYS A 119 -12.31 47.53 7.85
N ARG A 120 -12.33 48.85 7.69
CA ARG A 120 -11.35 49.59 6.89
C ARG A 120 -9.94 49.40 7.43
N ASP A 121 -9.78 49.44 8.75
CA ASP A 121 -8.47 49.36 9.39
C ASP A 121 -7.84 47.98 9.19
N LEU A 122 -8.63 46.89 9.20
CA LEU A 122 -8.15 45.55 8.86
C LEU A 122 -7.56 45.49 7.45
N LEU A 123 -8.26 46.08 6.47
CA LEU A 123 -7.80 46.14 5.09
C LEU A 123 -6.51 46.96 4.97
N LEU A 124 -6.45 48.14 5.58
CA LEU A 124 -5.28 49.03 5.48
C LEU A 124 -4.04 48.51 6.21
N LYS A 125 -4.20 47.57 7.14
CA LYS A 125 -3.08 46.86 7.79
C LYS A 125 -2.42 45.82 6.90
N GLN A 126 -3.05 45.42 5.79
CA GLN A 126 -2.48 44.39 4.92
C GLN A 126 -1.32 44.96 4.08
N PRO A 127 -0.18 44.25 4.00
CA PRO A 127 0.97 44.69 3.20
C PRO A 127 0.63 44.78 1.71
N VAL A 128 -0.27 43.90 1.26
CA VAL A 128 -0.87 43.89 -0.07
C VAL A 128 -2.38 43.75 0.13
N LEU A 129 -3.17 44.63 -0.50
CA LEU A 129 -4.64 44.53 -0.53
C LEU A 129 -5.06 43.46 -1.54
N PHE A 130 -5.82 43.78 -2.59
CA PHE A 130 -5.99 42.89 -3.73
C PHE A 130 -4.68 42.82 -4.51
N ASP A 131 -4.15 41.61 -4.66
CA ASP A 131 -2.84 41.36 -5.22
C ASP A 131 -2.82 41.63 -6.75
N PRO A 132 -1.88 42.44 -7.26
CA PRO A 132 -1.81 42.77 -8.68
C PRO A 132 -1.37 41.60 -9.58
N ASP A 133 -0.81 40.51 -9.02
CA ASP A 133 -0.47 39.32 -9.80
C ASP A 133 -1.72 38.61 -10.34
N PHE A 134 -2.89 38.86 -9.75
CA PHE A 134 -4.18 38.37 -10.26
C PHE A 134 -4.69 39.30 -11.36
N THR A 135 -4.25 39.05 -12.59
CA THR A 135 -4.52 39.88 -13.76
C THR A 135 -5.87 39.61 -14.42
N TYR A 136 -6.54 38.51 -14.06
CA TYR A 136 -7.91 38.20 -14.45
C TYR A 136 -8.85 38.17 -13.23
N PRO A 137 -10.15 38.48 -13.39
CA PRO A 137 -11.11 38.51 -12.29
C PRO A 137 -11.51 37.08 -11.85
N ALA A 138 -10.60 36.44 -11.12
CA ALA A 138 -10.75 35.13 -10.52
C ALA A 138 -9.71 34.95 -9.40
N TYR A 139 -10.12 34.34 -8.29
CA TYR A 139 -9.31 34.03 -7.10
C TYR A 139 -8.66 35.21 -6.37
N ASP A 140 -8.65 36.43 -6.91
CA ASP A 140 -8.16 37.64 -6.25
C ASP A 140 -8.85 37.90 -4.91
N ASP A 141 -10.17 37.77 -4.91
CA ASP A 141 -11.00 37.91 -3.71
C ASP A 141 -10.78 36.76 -2.71
N VAL A 142 -10.67 35.53 -3.23
CA VAL A 142 -10.44 34.30 -2.45
C VAL A 142 -9.05 34.33 -1.78
N GLU A 143 -8.05 34.86 -2.47
CA GLU A 143 -6.68 34.98 -1.95
C GLU A 143 -6.62 35.95 -0.77
N LEU A 144 -7.24 37.12 -0.90
CA LEU A 144 -7.34 38.08 0.21
C LEU A 144 -8.15 37.49 1.37
N GLY A 145 -9.28 36.83 1.07
CA GLY A 145 -10.08 36.11 2.04
C GLY A 145 -9.27 35.05 2.80
N TYR A 146 -8.46 34.27 2.08
CA TYR A 146 -7.57 33.26 2.66
C TYR A 146 -6.55 33.90 3.61
N ARG A 147 -5.82 34.93 3.14
CA ARG A 147 -4.84 35.65 3.98
C ARG A 147 -5.44 36.28 5.22
N LEU A 148 -6.69 36.75 5.15
CA LEU A 148 -7.38 37.28 6.32
C LEU A 148 -7.86 36.15 7.24
N SER A 149 -8.32 35.03 6.68
CA SER A 149 -8.73 33.86 7.47
C SER A 149 -7.58 33.25 8.28
N THR A 150 -6.35 33.25 7.73
CA THR A 150 -5.16 32.80 8.47
C THR A 150 -4.77 33.74 9.61
N GLN A 151 -5.25 35.00 9.57
CA GLN A 151 -5.16 35.96 10.67
C GLN A 151 -6.32 35.83 11.68
N GLY A 152 -7.24 34.89 11.47
CA GLY A 152 -8.40 34.65 12.31
C GLY A 152 -9.65 35.43 11.90
N LEU A 153 -9.75 35.92 10.67
CA LEU A 153 -10.99 36.52 10.15
C LEU A 153 -12.15 35.52 10.22
N GLU A 154 -13.25 35.94 10.84
CA GLU A 154 -14.53 35.25 10.74
C GLU A 154 -15.40 35.94 9.68
N LEU A 155 -15.78 35.18 8.64
CA LEU A 155 -16.69 35.65 7.61
C LEU A 155 -18.11 35.22 7.95
N HIS A 156 -18.99 36.17 8.21
CA HIS A 156 -20.37 35.92 8.62
C HIS A 156 -21.33 36.12 7.46
N TYR A 157 -22.18 35.13 7.21
CA TYR A 157 -23.18 35.23 6.15
C TYR A 157 -24.51 35.77 6.67
N ASN A 158 -25.07 36.73 5.96
CA ASN A 158 -26.40 37.27 6.25
C ASN A 158 -27.27 37.29 4.98
N ALA A 159 -28.25 36.39 4.96
CA ALA A 159 -29.20 36.25 3.85
C ALA A 159 -30.08 37.49 3.62
N MET A 160 -30.17 38.41 4.59
CA MET A 160 -31.01 39.62 4.51
C MET A 160 -30.30 40.84 3.91
N ALA A 161 -28.97 40.77 3.74
CA ALA A 161 -28.24 41.75 2.96
C ALA A 161 -28.23 41.32 1.50
N VAL A 162 -29.33 41.60 0.78
CA VAL A 162 -29.54 41.14 -0.59
C VAL A 162 -29.06 42.18 -1.59
N THR A 163 -28.36 41.70 -2.62
CA THR A 163 -27.97 42.48 -3.79
C THR A 163 -28.26 41.68 -5.06
N CYS A 164 -28.84 42.32 -6.06
CA CYS A 164 -29.22 41.71 -7.32
C CYS A 164 -28.14 41.90 -8.39
N HIS A 165 -27.62 40.81 -8.96
CA HIS A 165 -26.65 40.83 -10.05
C HIS A 165 -27.36 41.09 -11.38
N HIS A 166 -27.13 42.26 -11.96
CA HIS A 166 -27.68 42.73 -13.23
C HIS A 166 -26.64 42.58 -14.36
N HIS A 167 -26.22 41.34 -14.63
CA HIS A 167 -25.36 41.02 -15.75
C HIS A 167 -25.80 39.71 -16.41
N GLU A 168 -26.11 39.77 -17.70
CA GLU A 168 -26.45 38.57 -18.46
C GLU A 168 -25.20 37.70 -18.66
N ILE A 169 -25.23 36.47 -18.15
CA ILE A 169 -24.14 35.53 -18.31
C ILE A 169 -24.41 34.58 -19.47
N THR A 170 -23.57 34.66 -20.49
CA THR A 170 -23.57 33.70 -21.61
C THR A 170 -22.62 32.54 -21.36
N LEU A 171 -22.98 31.35 -21.86
CA LEU A 171 -22.14 30.16 -21.77
C LEU A 171 -20.73 30.39 -22.34
N THR A 172 -20.64 31.02 -23.51
CA THR A 172 -19.35 31.28 -24.18
C THR A 172 -18.49 32.26 -23.41
N GLY A 173 -19.08 33.33 -22.87
CA GLY A 173 -18.36 34.27 -22.02
C GLY A 173 -17.82 33.58 -20.75
N PHE A 174 -18.62 32.71 -20.15
CA PHE A 174 -18.24 32.01 -18.93
C PHE A 174 -17.19 30.92 -19.14
N VAL A 175 -17.17 30.25 -20.29
CA VAL A 175 -16.07 29.33 -20.69
C VAL A 175 -14.73 30.08 -20.75
N GLN A 176 -14.71 31.27 -21.36
CA GLN A 176 -13.50 32.10 -21.38
C GLN A 176 -13.10 32.55 -19.98
N ARG A 177 -14.08 32.84 -19.12
CA ARG A 177 -13.83 33.16 -17.72
C ARG A 177 -13.23 31.97 -16.96
N GLN A 178 -13.69 30.74 -17.19
CA GLN A 178 -13.12 29.55 -16.56
C GLN A 178 -11.67 29.30 -16.99
N ARG A 179 -11.34 29.50 -18.28
CA ARG A 179 -9.95 29.45 -18.77
C ARG A 179 -9.06 30.50 -18.09
N LYS A 180 -9.55 31.72 -17.93
CA LYS A 180 -8.86 32.77 -17.16
C LYS A 180 -8.74 32.41 -15.68
N ALA A 181 -9.76 31.80 -15.08
CA ALA A 181 -9.71 31.32 -13.71
C ALA A 181 -8.63 30.24 -13.54
N GLY A 182 -8.47 29.32 -14.52
CA GLY A 182 -7.38 28.34 -14.54
C GLY A 182 -5.99 28.97 -14.51
N HIS A 183 -5.78 30.08 -15.23
CA HIS A 183 -4.52 30.82 -15.16
C HIS A 183 -4.27 31.39 -13.76
N MET A 184 -5.29 32.01 -13.16
CA MET A 184 -5.17 32.60 -11.81
C MET A 184 -5.05 31.55 -10.71
N ALA A 185 -5.54 30.34 -10.96
CA ALA A 185 -5.35 29.18 -10.11
C ALA A 185 -3.87 28.80 -9.96
N VAL A 186 -3.08 28.85 -11.04
CA VAL A 186 -1.62 28.63 -10.97
C VAL A 186 -0.94 29.74 -10.15
N VAL A 187 -1.38 30.99 -10.30
CA VAL A 187 -0.87 32.11 -9.48
C VAL A 187 -1.19 31.91 -8.00
N LEU A 188 -2.42 31.48 -7.68
CA LEU A 188 -2.84 31.19 -6.31
C LEU A 188 -2.01 30.04 -5.71
N ALA A 189 -1.84 28.93 -6.45
CA ALA A 189 -1.04 27.79 -5.99
C ALA A 189 0.45 28.13 -5.82
N ARG A 190 1.00 29.01 -6.67
CA ARG A 190 2.39 29.47 -6.50
C ARG A 190 2.57 30.25 -5.20
N LYS A 191 1.59 31.08 -4.84
CA LYS A 191 1.64 31.92 -3.63
C LYS A 191 1.30 31.14 -2.37
N HIS A 192 0.34 30.21 -2.47
CA HIS A 192 -0.18 29.38 -1.38
C HIS A 192 -0.22 27.90 -1.81
N PRO A 193 0.94 27.21 -1.85
CA PRO A 193 1.06 25.83 -2.37
C PRO A 193 0.14 24.82 -1.67
N GLU A 194 -0.18 25.05 -0.39
CA GLU A 194 -1.10 24.25 0.41
C GLU A 194 -2.53 24.19 -0.17
N LEU A 195 -2.93 25.16 -0.99
CA LEU A 195 -4.24 25.20 -1.65
C LEU A 195 -4.26 24.42 -2.99
N SER A 196 -3.09 24.01 -3.51
CA SER A 196 -2.94 23.46 -4.87
C SER A 196 -3.70 22.15 -5.09
N ARG A 197 -3.65 21.22 -4.12
CA ARG A 197 -4.30 19.89 -4.24
C ARG A 197 -5.74 19.85 -3.75
N THR A 198 -6.11 20.71 -2.80
CA THR A 198 -7.43 20.67 -2.16
C THR A 198 -8.47 21.55 -2.87
N LEU A 199 -8.04 22.71 -3.37
CA LEU A 199 -8.94 23.71 -3.96
C LEU A 199 -8.76 23.85 -5.48
N ILE A 200 -7.52 23.75 -5.97
CA ILE A 200 -7.16 24.18 -7.33
C ILE A 200 -7.03 23.01 -8.32
N LYS A 201 -6.66 21.82 -7.83
CA LYS A 201 -6.54 20.58 -8.60
C LYS A 201 -5.59 20.68 -9.80
N ILE A 202 -4.42 21.28 -9.60
CA ILE A 202 -3.42 21.47 -10.67
C ILE A 202 -2.93 20.13 -11.23
N ASP A 203 -2.66 19.15 -10.36
CA ASP A 203 -2.16 17.83 -10.77
C ASP A 203 -3.16 17.13 -11.71
N ASP A 204 -4.47 17.20 -11.39
CA ASP A 204 -5.55 16.65 -12.22
C ASP A 204 -5.61 17.31 -13.61
N ALA A 205 -5.45 18.63 -13.66
CA ALA A 205 -5.46 19.39 -14.91
C ALA A 205 -4.27 19.04 -15.82
N LEU A 206 -3.08 18.88 -15.23
CA LEU A 206 -1.86 18.51 -15.96
C LEU A 206 -1.92 17.06 -16.49
N ALA A 207 -2.57 16.14 -15.76
CA ALA A 207 -2.72 14.75 -16.17
C ALA A 207 -3.52 14.59 -17.48
N VAL A 208 -4.44 15.52 -17.76
CA VAL A 208 -5.28 15.50 -18.97
C VAL A 208 -4.80 16.48 -20.06
N ARG A 209 -3.61 17.08 -19.89
CA ARG A 209 -3.09 18.13 -20.79
C ARG A 209 -3.13 17.72 -22.26
N ASP A 210 -2.69 16.52 -22.58
CA ASP A 210 -2.57 16.05 -23.97
C ASP A 210 -3.94 15.81 -24.63
N ALA A 211 -5.01 15.73 -23.81
CA ALA A 211 -6.40 15.63 -24.26
C ALA A 211 -7.14 16.99 -24.25
N LEU A 212 -6.47 18.09 -23.92
CA LEU A 212 -7.03 19.44 -23.90
C LEU A 212 -6.58 20.23 -25.13
N GLY A 213 -7.45 21.09 -25.64
CA GLY A 213 -7.15 21.92 -26.80
C GLY A 213 -8.37 22.68 -27.30
N GLU A 214 -8.11 23.72 -28.10
CA GLU A 214 -9.14 24.62 -28.62
C GLU A 214 -10.24 23.87 -29.39
N ASP A 215 -9.87 22.84 -30.16
CA ASP A 215 -10.80 21.99 -30.90
C ASP A 215 -11.76 21.20 -29.99
N ARG A 216 -11.30 20.77 -28.82
CA ARG A 216 -12.14 20.04 -27.86
C ARG A 216 -13.13 20.97 -27.17
N ILE A 217 -12.67 22.14 -26.73
CA ILE A 217 -13.54 23.16 -26.12
C ILE A 217 -14.58 23.65 -27.13
N THR A 218 -14.18 23.88 -28.37
CA THR A 218 -15.09 24.30 -29.44
C THR A 218 -16.16 23.26 -29.71
N ARG A 219 -15.79 21.97 -29.74
CA ARG A 219 -16.76 20.86 -29.87
C ARG A 219 -17.73 20.78 -28.69
N LEU A 220 -17.22 20.83 -27.46
CA LEU A 220 -18.07 20.79 -26.26
C LEU A 220 -19.02 22.00 -26.18
N LEU A 221 -18.53 23.18 -26.55
CA LEU A 221 -19.34 24.39 -26.62
C LEU A 221 -20.44 24.27 -27.69
N HIS A 222 -20.15 23.65 -28.84
CA HIS A 222 -21.16 23.37 -29.85
C HIS A 222 -22.23 22.40 -29.33
N VAL A 223 -21.82 21.30 -28.69
CA VAL A 223 -22.74 20.32 -28.08
C VAL A 223 -23.65 20.98 -27.04
N ALA A 224 -23.08 21.77 -26.13
CA ALA A 224 -23.85 22.48 -25.11
C ALA A 224 -24.90 23.42 -25.73
N ARG A 225 -24.54 24.16 -26.78
CA ARG A 225 -25.47 25.05 -27.50
C ARG A 225 -26.57 24.30 -28.24
N GLU A 226 -26.29 23.12 -28.79
CA GLU A 226 -27.33 22.30 -29.42
C GLU A 226 -28.31 21.75 -28.37
N LEU A 227 -27.82 21.36 -27.20
CA LEU A 227 -28.66 20.86 -26.10
C LEU A 227 -29.45 21.95 -25.37
N GLU A 228 -29.02 23.21 -25.46
CA GLU A 228 -29.77 24.39 -25.02
C GLU A 228 -30.98 24.71 -25.90
N LYS A 229 -31.00 24.22 -27.15
CA LYS A 229 -32.17 24.37 -28.04
C LYS A 229 -33.22 23.36 -27.59
N PRO A 230 -34.35 23.78 -27.00
CA PRO A 230 -35.37 22.83 -26.61
C PRO A 230 -35.95 22.19 -27.87
N ASP A 231 -36.13 20.87 -27.90
CA ASP A 231 -36.95 20.25 -28.93
C ASP A 231 -38.41 20.69 -28.71
N LEU A 232 -38.80 21.74 -29.43
CA LEU A 232 -40.11 22.38 -29.36
C LEU A 232 -41.26 21.39 -29.63
N GLN A 233 -41.00 20.25 -30.29
CA GLN A 233 -42.02 19.22 -30.53
C GLN A 233 -42.31 18.34 -29.30
N GLN A 234 -41.32 18.05 -28.44
CA GLN A 234 -41.55 17.29 -27.21
C GLN A 234 -42.18 18.12 -26.08
N LEU A 235 -41.83 19.41 -25.98
CA LEU A 235 -42.40 20.33 -25.00
C LEU A 235 -43.90 20.59 -25.22
N ALA A 236 -44.40 20.43 -26.45
CA ALA A 236 -45.82 20.60 -26.78
C ALA A 236 -46.72 19.43 -26.31
N LEU A 237 -46.16 18.22 -26.11
CA LEU A 237 -46.93 17.03 -25.70
C LEU A 237 -47.21 16.95 -24.19
N ILE A 238 -46.47 17.67 -23.35
CA ILE A 238 -46.53 17.55 -21.89
C ILE A 238 -47.31 18.74 -21.30
N ARG A 239 -48.61 18.80 -21.56
CA ARG A 239 -49.51 19.85 -21.01
C ARG A 239 -49.97 19.63 -19.55
N SER A 240 -49.34 18.72 -18.79
CA SER A 240 -49.68 18.49 -17.37
C SER A 240 -48.50 18.22 -16.44
N GLY A 241 -47.24 18.41 -16.89
CA GLY A 241 -46.06 18.07 -16.08
C GLY A 241 -44.76 18.81 -16.44
N ALA A 242 -44.86 19.97 -17.10
CA ALA A 242 -43.73 20.69 -17.68
C ALA A 242 -42.57 20.98 -16.70
N GLU A 243 -42.87 21.33 -15.44
CA GLU A 243 -41.82 21.63 -14.44
C GLU A 243 -40.97 20.42 -14.06
N ARG A 244 -41.54 19.21 -14.07
CA ARG A 244 -40.83 17.98 -13.67
C ARG A 244 -39.90 17.46 -14.77
N PHE A 245 -40.29 17.67 -16.03
CA PHE A 245 -39.46 17.34 -17.20
C PHE A 245 -38.27 18.30 -17.31
N ASP A 246 -38.50 19.59 -17.16
CA ASP A 246 -37.47 20.63 -17.24
C ASP A 246 -36.36 20.38 -16.19
N ARG A 247 -36.73 20.18 -14.91
CA ARG A 247 -35.75 19.89 -13.85
C ARG A 247 -34.93 18.62 -14.11
N THR A 248 -35.56 17.57 -14.63
CA THR A 248 -34.88 16.29 -14.91
C THR A 248 -33.94 16.39 -16.11
N TYR A 249 -34.36 17.07 -17.18
CA TYR A 249 -33.53 17.29 -18.37
C TYR A 249 -32.34 18.18 -18.05
N LEU A 250 -32.56 19.27 -17.31
CA LEU A 250 -31.49 20.17 -16.89
C LEU A 250 -30.44 19.43 -16.06
N GLN A 251 -30.85 18.71 -15.01
CA GLN A 251 -29.91 18.03 -14.11
C GLN A 251 -29.22 16.81 -14.74
N ARG A 252 -29.89 16.05 -15.60
CA ARG A 252 -29.33 14.79 -16.16
C ARG A 252 -28.62 14.94 -17.49
N VAL A 253 -28.95 15.97 -18.27
CA VAL A 253 -28.41 16.14 -19.63
C VAL A 253 -27.57 17.40 -19.73
N LEU A 254 -28.13 18.54 -19.37
CA LEU A 254 -27.50 19.82 -19.64
C LEU A 254 -26.39 20.15 -18.62
N TYR A 255 -26.62 19.88 -17.34
CA TYR A 255 -25.68 20.18 -16.26
C TYR A 255 -24.37 19.39 -16.36
N PRO A 256 -24.36 18.07 -16.66
CA PRO A 256 -23.12 17.34 -16.88
C PRO A 256 -22.29 17.91 -18.03
N VAL A 257 -22.95 18.30 -19.14
CA VAL A 257 -22.27 18.91 -20.29
C VAL A 257 -21.67 20.26 -19.94
N TYR A 258 -22.40 21.11 -19.21
CA TYR A 258 -21.84 22.36 -18.70
C TYR A 258 -20.67 22.11 -17.76
N GLN A 259 -20.79 21.15 -16.84
CA GLN A 259 -19.74 20.82 -15.89
C GLN A 259 -18.46 20.38 -16.61
N THR A 260 -18.56 19.44 -17.56
CA THR A 260 -17.41 18.97 -18.34
C THR A 260 -16.79 20.11 -19.16
N LEU A 261 -17.60 20.95 -19.80
CA LEU A 261 -17.14 22.09 -20.59
C LEU A 261 -16.38 23.10 -19.71
N LEU A 262 -16.95 23.49 -18.57
CA LEU A 262 -16.34 24.46 -17.66
C LEU A 262 -15.07 23.91 -16.97
N GLN A 263 -15.06 22.63 -16.60
CA GLN A 263 -13.87 21.96 -16.04
C GLN A 263 -12.75 21.83 -17.08
N SER A 264 -13.10 21.49 -18.33
CA SER A 264 -12.11 21.40 -19.42
C SER A 264 -11.52 22.77 -19.74
N ALA A 265 -12.34 23.82 -19.77
CA ALA A 265 -11.86 25.18 -19.98
C ALA A 265 -10.94 25.65 -18.85
N TYR A 266 -11.29 25.32 -17.60
CA TYR A 266 -10.48 25.61 -16.43
C TYR A 266 -9.13 24.88 -16.45
N ALA A 267 -9.15 23.56 -16.68
CA ALA A 267 -7.94 22.74 -16.78
C ALA A 267 -7.04 23.19 -17.93
N TRP A 268 -7.62 23.57 -19.07
CA TRP A 268 -6.88 24.13 -20.19
C TRP A 268 -6.14 25.42 -19.79
N GLY A 269 -6.81 26.31 -19.06
CA GLY A 269 -6.18 27.51 -18.53
C GLY A 269 -5.02 27.25 -17.56
N ILE A 270 -5.10 26.18 -16.76
CA ILE A 270 -3.99 25.75 -15.89
C ILE A 270 -2.79 25.31 -16.74
N CYS A 271 -3.03 24.44 -17.72
CA CYS A 271 -1.97 23.93 -18.60
C CYS A 271 -1.25 25.06 -19.33
N GLU A 272 -1.99 26.02 -19.89
CA GLU A 272 -1.42 27.18 -20.57
C GLU A 272 -0.55 28.04 -19.65
N ALA A 273 -1.02 28.30 -18.43
CA ALA A 273 -0.24 29.07 -17.47
C ALA A 273 1.04 28.35 -17.06
N VAL A 274 1.00 27.03 -16.86
CA VAL A 274 2.20 26.23 -16.55
C VAL A 274 3.18 26.23 -17.73
N GLU A 275 2.71 26.07 -18.96
CA GLU A 275 3.53 26.12 -20.19
C GLU A 275 4.19 27.49 -20.41
N GLN A 276 3.50 28.57 -20.05
CA GLN A 276 4.02 29.94 -20.09
C GLN A 276 5.02 30.25 -18.96
N GLY A 277 5.37 29.26 -18.13
CA GLY A 277 6.36 29.38 -17.07
C GLY A 277 5.85 30.05 -15.79
N ALA A 278 4.53 30.05 -15.55
CA ALA A 278 3.94 30.76 -14.42
C ALA A 278 4.19 30.10 -13.04
N GLY A 279 4.80 28.90 -12.93
CA GLY A 279 5.17 28.36 -11.63
C GLY A 279 5.87 27.01 -11.63
N SER A 280 7.13 26.98 -11.15
CA SER A 280 7.74 25.78 -10.57
C SER A 280 6.96 25.40 -9.31
N ILE A 281 6.25 24.26 -9.33
CA ILE A 281 5.52 23.74 -8.18
C ILE A 281 6.43 22.69 -7.53
N LEU A 282 6.87 22.94 -6.30
CA LEU A 282 7.66 21.98 -5.53
C LEU A 282 6.79 20.74 -5.21
N PRO A 283 7.34 19.51 -5.29
CA PRO A 283 6.58 18.31 -5.01
C PRO A 283 6.28 18.19 -3.52
N ALA A 284 5.00 18.21 -3.14
CA ALA A 284 4.59 18.05 -1.75
C ALA A 284 4.41 16.56 -1.37
N SER A 285 5.12 16.12 -0.33
CA SER A 285 4.86 14.88 0.39
C SER A 285 3.55 14.96 1.19
N THR A 286 2.76 13.90 1.12
CA THR A 286 1.69 13.47 2.05
C THR A 286 0.66 14.53 2.52
N CYS A 287 -0.54 14.53 1.93
CA CYS A 287 -1.69 15.35 2.37
C CYS A 287 -2.79 14.48 3.04
N LYS A 288 -3.47 15.06 4.04
CA LYS A 288 -4.49 14.44 4.92
C LYS A 288 -5.87 14.23 4.25
N PRO A 289 -6.70 13.29 4.76
CA PRO A 289 -8.02 12.94 4.20
C PRO A 289 -9.13 14.00 4.42
N ALA A 290 -10.12 14.00 3.52
CA ALA A 290 -11.34 14.82 3.55
C ALA A 290 -12.29 14.44 4.72
N PRO A 291 -13.19 15.34 5.16
CA PRO A 291 -14.12 15.06 6.26
C PRO A 291 -15.10 13.93 5.94
N LEU A 292 -15.35 13.06 6.93
CA LEU A 292 -16.24 11.90 6.82
C LEU A 292 -17.70 12.33 6.61
N ARG A 293 -18.39 11.69 5.65
CA ARG A 293 -19.79 11.98 5.28
C ARG A 293 -20.69 10.74 5.24
N PHE A 294 -20.13 9.54 5.02
CA PHE A 294 -20.87 8.30 4.88
C PHE A 294 -20.46 7.29 5.94
N LYS A 295 -21.28 6.25 6.15
CA LYS A 295 -20.94 5.14 7.03
C LYS A 295 -19.96 4.18 6.36
N ALA A 296 -20.20 3.84 5.10
CA ALA A 296 -19.31 2.98 4.33
C ALA A 296 -19.05 3.54 2.92
N SER A 297 -17.83 3.36 2.42
CA SER A 297 -17.51 3.59 1.00
C SER A 297 -17.20 2.26 0.34
N ILE A 298 -18.01 1.89 -0.67
CA ILE A 298 -17.81 0.71 -1.50
C ILE A 298 -16.83 1.07 -2.62
N ILE A 299 -15.68 0.41 -2.65
CA ILE A 299 -14.59 0.64 -3.59
C ILE A 299 -14.49 -0.57 -4.51
N ILE A 300 -14.69 -0.33 -5.82
CA ILE A 300 -14.76 -1.37 -6.83
C ILE A 300 -13.64 -1.12 -7.86
N PRO A 301 -12.50 -1.83 -7.76
CA PRO A 301 -11.49 -1.81 -8.81
C PRO A 301 -12.02 -2.59 -10.02
N VAL A 302 -11.93 -2.00 -11.21
CA VAL A 302 -12.48 -2.54 -12.46
C VAL A 302 -11.37 -2.64 -13.50
N PHE A 303 -11.28 -3.77 -14.18
CA PHE A 303 -10.45 -3.92 -15.38
C PHE A 303 -11.14 -4.87 -16.36
N ASN A 304 -11.70 -4.30 -17.41
CA ASN A 304 -12.57 -4.96 -18.39
C ASN A 304 -13.80 -5.62 -17.72
N LYS A 305 -14.42 -6.56 -18.44
CA LYS A 305 -15.60 -7.33 -18.05
C LYS A 305 -16.84 -6.46 -17.88
N LEU A 306 -17.16 -5.69 -18.92
CA LEU A 306 -18.31 -4.78 -18.96
C LEU A 306 -19.60 -5.40 -18.36
N GLU A 307 -19.99 -6.59 -18.81
CA GLU A 307 -21.24 -7.21 -18.38
C GLU A 307 -21.25 -7.56 -16.88
N LEU A 308 -20.11 -7.97 -16.33
CA LEU A 308 -19.98 -8.25 -14.90
C LEU A 308 -20.02 -6.95 -14.09
N THR A 309 -19.30 -5.92 -14.53
CA THR A 309 -19.34 -4.59 -13.91
C THR A 309 -20.75 -4.02 -13.90
N ARG A 310 -21.47 -4.12 -15.03
CA ARG A 310 -22.88 -3.69 -15.15
C ARG A 310 -23.78 -4.46 -14.19
N GLN A 311 -23.62 -5.77 -14.11
CA GLN A 311 -24.40 -6.63 -13.22
C GLN A 311 -24.14 -6.31 -11.74
N CYS A 312 -22.88 -6.17 -11.34
CA CYS A 312 -22.48 -5.82 -9.98
C CYS A 312 -23.11 -4.48 -9.54
N LEU A 313 -22.94 -3.41 -10.34
CA LEU A 313 -23.49 -2.10 -10.02
C LEU A 313 -25.02 -2.07 -9.99
N THR A 314 -25.68 -2.76 -10.93
CA THR A 314 -27.15 -2.85 -10.96
C THR A 314 -27.69 -3.62 -9.75
N THR A 315 -26.99 -4.70 -9.36
CA THR A 315 -27.34 -5.49 -8.17
C THR A 315 -27.17 -4.65 -6.92
N LEU A 316 -26.03 -3.97 -6.76
CA LEU A 316 -25.76 -3.08 -5.64
C LEU A 316 -26.88 -2.05 -5.46
N ALA A 317 -27.27 -1.37 -6.53
CA ALA A 317 -28.32 -0.35 -6.51
C ALA A 317 -29.71 -0.90 -6.16
N SER A 318 -29.99 -2.17 -6.48
CA SER A 318 -31.33 -2.76 -6.28
C SER A 318 -31.52 -3.41 -4.91
N ILE A 319 -30.47 -3.97 -4.31
CA ILE A 319 -30.58 -4.78 -3.08
C ILE A 319 -29.89 -4.18 -1.86
N THR A 320 -29.02 -3.17 -2.02
CA THR A 320 -28.32 -2.58 -0.87
C THR A 320 -29.21 -1.58 -0.18
N THR A 321 -29.71 -1.94 1.01
CA THR A 321 -30.73 -1.17 1.75
C THR A 321 -30.16 -0.23 2.81
N MET A 322 -28.84 -0.26 3.06
CA MET A 322 -28.19 0.68 3.98
C MET A 322 -28.36 2.13 3.48
N PRO A 323 -28.77 3.09 4.31
CA PRO A 323 -29.06 4.46 3.85
C PRO A 323 -27.81 5.35 3.68
N GLU A 324 -26.67 5.02 4.28
CA GLU A 324 -25.49 5.89 4.37
C GLU A 324 -24.23 5.28 3.73
N TYR A 325 -24.28 4.93 2.44
CA TYR A 325 -23.09 4.48 1.69
C TYR A 325 -22.84 5.32 0.44
N GLU A 326 -21.60 5.28 -0.05
CA GLU A 326 -21.23 5.78 -1.38
C GLU A 326 -20.51 4.67 -2.18
N VAL A 327 -20.51 4.79 -3.51
CA VAL A 327 -19.83 3.85 -4.41
C VAL A 327 -18.75 4.58 -5.20
N ILE A 328 -17.55 4.02 -5.20
CA ILE A 328 -16.37 4.53 -5.88
C ILE A 328 -15.85 3.42 -6.79
N VAL A 329 -15.93 3.64 -8.09
CA VAL A 329 -15.42 2.73 -9.11
C VAL A 329 -14.08 3.24 -9.59
N VAL A 330 -13.06 2.38 -9.60
CA VAL A 330 -11.73 2.71 -10.09
C VAL A 330 -11.44 1.87 -11.34
N ASP A 331 -11.58 2.49 -12.51
CA ASP A 331 -11.32 1.86 -13.80
C ASP A 331 -9.83 1.86 -14.13
N ASN A 332 -9.22 0.67 -14.15
CA ASN A 332 -7.80 0.43 -14.43
C ASN A 332 -7.50 0.35 -15.93
N ALA A 333 -7.98 1.32 -16.71
CA ALA A 333 -7.82 1.38 -18.16
C ALA A 333 -8.47 0.20 -18.90
N SER A 334 -9.77 0.00 -18.66
CA SER A 334 -10.54 -0.99 -19.43
C SER A 334 -10.62 -0.63 -20.92
N GLY A 335 -10.60 -1.64 -21.78
CA GLY A 335 -10.63 -1.48 -23.25
C GLY A 335 -11.75 -2.26 -23.96
N ASP A 336 -12.73 -2.77 -23.21
CA ASP A 336 -13.78 -3.67 -23.70
C ASP A 336 -15.19 -3.05 -23.72
N GLY A 337 -15.31 -1.72 -23.64
CA GLY A 337 -16.59 -1.01 -23.49
C GLY A 337 -16.92 -0.62 -22.05
N THR A 338 -16.14 -1.09 -21.06
CA THR A 338 -16.36 -0.77 -19.65
C THR A 338 -16.16 0.72 -19.36
N ALA A 339 -15.12 1.35 -19.91
CA ALA A 339 -14.86 2.77 -19.69
C ALA A 339 -16.01 3.65 -20.21
N GLU A 340 -16.54 3.31 -21.39
CA GLU A 340 -17.69 3.97 -22.01
C GLU A 340 -18.95 3.80 -21.15
N PHE A 341 -19.23 2.58 -20.69
CA PHE A 341 -20.34 2.32 -19.78
C PHE A 341 -20.22 3.08 -18.45
N LEU A 342 -19.03 3.13 -17.86
CA LEU A 342 -18.80 3.86 -16.61
C LEU A 342 -18.94 5.37 -16.81
N ALA A 343 -18.56 5.91 -17.97
CA ALA A 343 -18.78 7.31 -18.32
C ALA A 343 -20.27 7.65 -18.53
N GLU A 344 -21.09 6.66 -18.88
CA GLU A 344 -22.55 6.78 -19.02
C GLU A 344 -23.30 6.61 -17.69
N LEU A 345 -22.65 6.17 -16.60
CA LEU A 345 -23.29 6.02 -15.30
C LEU A 345 -23.69 7.38 -14.74
N GLY A 346 -24.99 7.53 -14.43
CA GLY A 346 -25.52 8.64 -13.62
C GLY A 346 -25.73 8.26 -12.16
N GLY A 347 -25.98 9.25 -11.31
CA GLY A 347 -26.22 9.08 -9.86
C GLY A 347 -24.99 9.37 -9.00
N ASP A 348 -25.06 9.06 -7.71
CA ASP A 348 -24.02 9.36 -6.71
C ASP A 348 -22.79 8.41 -6.77
N VAL A 349 -22.49 7.81 -7.92
CA VAL A 349 -21.33 6.92 -8.11
C VAL A 349 -20.13 7.75 -8.57
N GLN A 350 -19.03 7.70 -7.83
CA GLN A 350 -17.79 8.34 -8.22
C GLN A 350 -16.95 7.39 -9.08
N VAL A 351 -16.47 7.86 -10.24
CA VAL A 351 -15.58 7.08 -11.11
C VAL A 351 -14.19 7.72 -11.14
N ILE A 352 -13.16 6.92 -10.95
CA ILE A 352 -11.74 7.28 -11.12
C ILE A 352 -11.21 6.46 -12.28
N SER A 353 -10.76 7.11 -13.35
CA SER A 353 -10.24 6.43 -14.54
C SER A 353 -8.71 6.58 -14.60
N ASN A 354 -8.02 5.45 -14.66
CA ASN A 354 -6.58 5.39 -14.86
C ASN A 354 -6.24 5.28 -16.35
N PRO A 355 -5.12 5.89 -16.80
CA PRO A 355 -4.69 5.82 -18.20
C PRO A 355 -4.08 4.45 -18.57
N GLU A 356 -3.64 3.67 -17.57
CA GLU A 356 -3.13 2.31 -17.73
C GLU A 356 -3.49 1.45 -16.52
N ASN A 357 -3.33 0.13 -16.63
CA ASN A 357 -3.64 -0.79 -15.54
C ASN A 357 -2.52 -0.79 -14.48
N TYR A 358 -2.73 -0.04 -13.39
CA TYR A 358 -1.81 0.02 -12.25
C TYR A 358 -1.91 -1.16 -11.28
N GLY A 359 -2.83 -2.11 -11.52
CA GLY A 359 -3.05 -3.26 -10.66
C GLY A 359 -4.06 -3.03 -9.55
N PHE A 360 -4.47 -4.13 -8.91
CA PHE A 360 -5.55 -4.16 -7.92
C PHE A 360 -5.25 -3.31 -6.68
N ALA A 361 -4.06 -3.45 -6.09
CA ALA A 361 -3.68 -2.75 -4.87
C ALA A 361 -3.67 -1.22 -5.05
N VAL A 362 -3.12 -0.73 -6.17
CA VAL A 362 -3.10 0.71 -6.50
C VAL A 362 -4.51 1.24 -6.65
N ALA A 363 -5.38 0.55 -7.40
CA ALA A 363 -6.76 0.95 -7.60
C ALA A 363 -7.56 1.00 -6.28
N CYS A 364 -7.39 0.00 -5.43
CA CYS A 364 -7.99 -0.01 -4.10
C CYS A 364 -7.51 1.17 -3.26
N ASN A 365 -6.21 1.47 -3.25
CA ASN A 365 -5.64 2.60 -2.52
C ASN A 365 -6.15 3.95 -3.06
N GLN A 366 -6.31 4.11 -4.36
CA GLN A 366 -6.91 5.31 -4.98
C GLN A 366 -8.36 5.49 -4.54
N GLY A 367 -9.17 4.43 -4.59
CA GLY A 367 -10.55 4.46 -4.12
C GLY A 367 -10.66 4.76 -2.63
N ALA A 368 -9.80 4.16 -1.81
CA ALA A 368 -9.72 4.42 -0.36
C ALA A 368 -9.36 5.89 -0.06
N ASN A 369 -8.50 6.49 -0.87
CA ASN A 369 -8.12 7.89 -0.73
C ASN A 369 -9.26 8.86 -1.11
N ALA A 370 -10.06 8.51 -2.12
CA ALA A 370 -11.22 9.29 -2.53
C ALA A 370 -12.45 9.10 -1.61
N ALA A 371 -12.50 7.98 -0.88
CA ALA A 371 -13.58 7.64 0.02
C ALA A 371 -13.81 8.69 1.11
N ARG A 372 -15.07 8.87 1.51
CA ARG A 372 -15.55 9.71 2.62
C ARG A 372 -16.33 8.91 3.67
N GLY A 373 -16.34 7.59 3.58
CA GLY A 373 -16.97 6.67 4.53
C GLY A 373 -16.10 6.39 5.76
N GLU A 374 -16.72 6.16 6.92
CA GLU A 374 -16.04 5.69 8.13
C GLU A 374 -15.37 4.32 7.90
N PHE A 375 -16.08 3.42 7.22
CA PHE A 375 -15.59 2.11 6.82
C PHE A 375 -15.30 2.05 5.32
N LEU A 376 -14.23 1.35 4.95
CA LEU A 376 -13.85 1.09 3.56
C LEU A 376 -14.25 -0.34 3.23
N LEU A 377 -15.04 -0.53 2.17
CA LEU A 377 -15.39 -1.86 1.68
C LEU A 377 -14.78 -2.04 0.29
N PHE A 378 -13.90 -3.03 0.15
CA PHE A 378 -13.36 -3.44 -1.15
C PHE A 378 -14.22 -4.57 -1.72
N LEU A 379 -14.67 -4.42 -2.96
CA LEU A 379 -15.56 -5.36 -3.63
C LEU A 379 -15.12 -5.55 -5.08
N ASN A 380 -14.93 -6.79 -5.53
CA ASN A 380 -14.61 -7.05 -6.93
C ASN A 380 -15.82 -6.79 -7.87
N ASN A 381 -15.54 -6.42 -9.11
CA ASN A 381 -16.57 -6.12 -10.11
C ASN A 381 -17.32 -7.35 -10.64
N ASP A 382 -16.82 -8.55 -10.40
CA ASP A 382 -17.41 -9.84 -10.79
C ASP A 382 -18.23 -10.50 -9.68
N THR A 383 -18.82 -9.67 -8.81
CA THR A 383 -19.58 -10.12 -7.65
C THR A 383 -21.06 -9.72 -7.72
N ILE A 384 -21.91 -10.55 -7.11
CA ILE A 384 -23.36 -10.33 -6.96
C ILE A 384 -23.70 -10.44 -5.47
N PRO A 385 -23.85 -9.32 -4.75
CA PRO A 385 -24.25 -9.36 -3.35
C PRO A 385 -25.70 -9.81 -3.18
N THR A 386 -26.05 -10.34 -2.00
CA THR A 386 -27.43 -10.70 -1.61
C THR A 386 -28.02 -9.71 -0.60
N ASP A 387 -29.33 -9.77 -0.37
CA ASP A 387 -30.00 -8.90 0.61
C ASP A 387 -29.33 -8.93 2.00
N GLY A 388 -29.24 -7.77 2.65
CA GLY A 388 -28.64 -7.58 3.97
C GLY A 388 -27.11 -7.70 4.07
N TRP A 389 -26.38 -7.94 2.96
CA TRP A 389 -24.94 -8.23 3.00
C TRP A 389 -24.11 -7.12 3.67
N LEU A 390 -24.26 -5.87 3.24
CA LEU A 390 -23.48 -4.74 3.76
C LEU A 390 -23.82 -4.45 5.22
N ASN A 391 -25.09 -4.54 5.60
CA ASN A 391 -25.55 -4.38 6.98
C ASN A 391 -24.86 -5.39 7.90
N ALA A 392 -24.74 -6.66 7.49
CA ALA A 392 -24.09 -7.68 8.30
C ALA A 392 -22.59 -7.39 8.55
N LEU A 393 -21.89 -6.78 7.58
CA LEU A 393 -20.48 -6.41 7.73
C LEU A 393 -20.30 -5.18 8.63
N VAL A 394 -21.14 -4.15 8.45
CA VAL A 394 -21.07 -2.92 9.24
C VAL A 394 -21.50 -3.17 10.69
N ASP A 395 -22.60 -3.91 10.90
CA ASP A 395 -23.06 -4.29 12.24
C ASP A 395 -21.97 -5.01 13.05
N GLU A 396 -21.16 -5.83 12.37
CA GLU A 396 -20.07 -6.58 13.00
C GLU A 396 -18.98 -5.65 13.55
N VAL A 397 -18.48 -4.72 12.73
CA VAL A 397 -17.46 -3.76 13.20
C VAL A 397 -18.04 -2.78 14.21
N GLU A 398 -19.31 -2.37 14.10
CA GLU A 398 -19.90 -1.46 15.08
C GLU A 398 -20.09 -2.11 16.46
N ARG A 399 -20.56 -3.36 16.50
CA ARG A 399 -20.76 -4.09 17.77
C ARG A 399 -19.46 -4.52 18.42
N HIS A 400 -18.40 -4.68 17.64
CA HIS A 400 -17.10 -5.18 18.12
C HIS A 400 -15.99 -4.18 17.81
N PRO A 401 -15.72 -3.25 18.75
CA PRO A 401 -14.65 -2.25 18.61
C PRO A 401 -13.25 -2.83 18.45
N ASP A 402 -13.03 -4.11 18.77
CA ASP A 402 -11.77 -4.85 18.61
C ASP A 402 -11.62 -5.52 17.23
N VAL A 403 -12.67 -5.51 16.40
CA VAL A 403 -12.68 -6.05 15.03
C VAL A 403 -12.37 -4.93 14.04
N ALA A 404 -11.34 -5.12 13.22
CA ALA A 404 -10.92 -4.15 12.20
C ALA A 404 -11.33 -4.53 10.78
N VAL A 405 -11.39 -5.84 10.49
CA VAL A 405 -11.67 -6.37 9.16
C VAL A 405 -12.79 -7.41 9.23
N VAL A 406 -13.73 -7.33 8.30
CA VAL A 406 -14.82 -8.31 8.17
C VAL A 406 -14.93 -8.79 6.73
N GLY A 407 -14.92 -10.11 6.52
CA GLY A 407 -15.08 -10.75 5.21
C GLY A 407 -16.43 -11.44 5.03
N SER A 408 -16.95 -11.39 3.82
CA SER A 408 -18.21 -12.04 3.43
C SER A 408 -18.06 -13.53 3.13
N LYS A 409 -19.16 -14.27 3.17
CA LYS A 409 -19.30 -15.58 2.53
C LYS A 409 -19.38 -15.43 1.04
N LEU A 410 -18.41 -16.04 0.33
CA LEU A 410 -18.40 -16.03 -1.13
C LEU A 410 -18.84 -17.39 -1.68
N LEU A 411 -19.79 -17.36 -2.61
CA LEU A 411 -20.30 -18.51 -3.32
C LEU A 411 -19.86 -18.49 -4.78
N TYR A 412 -19.59 -19.68 -5.34
CA TYR A 412 -19.57 -19.88 -6.78
C TYR A 412 -20.99 -19.80 -7.35
N GLU A 413 -21.09 -19.65 -8.67
CA GLU A 413 -22.37 -19.62 -9.40
C GLU A 413 -23.23 -20.88 -9.15
N ASP A 414 -22.59 -22.04 -8.94
CA ASP A 414 -23.26 -23.30 -8.61
C ASP A 414 -23.77 -23.40 -7.15
N GLY A 415 -23.63 -22.32 -6.37
CA GLY A 415 -24.02 -22.26 -4.96
C GLY A 415 -23.07 -22.97 -4.01
N THR A 416 -21.90 -23.43 -4.47
CA THR A 416 -20.87 -23.99 -3.59
C THR A 416 -19.96 -22.91 -3.02
N ILE A 417 -19.27 -23.21 -1.92
CA ILE A 417 -18.41 -22.25 -1.22
C ILE A 417 -17.16 -21.94 -2.05
N GLN A 418 -16.92 -20.66 -2.29
CA GLN A 418 -15.63 -20.16 -2.74
C GLN A 418 -14.77 -19.71 -1.56
N HIS A 419 -15.35 -18.95 -0.63
CA HIS A 419 -14.65 -18.43 0.54
C HIS A 419 -15.53 -18.50 1.79
N ALA A 420 -15.01 -19.18 2.82
CA ALA A 420 -15.55 -19.21 4.18
C ALA A 420 -14.45 -18.89 5.22
N GLY A 421 -13.50 -18.03 4.84
CA GLY A 421 -12.26 -17.75 5.56
C GLY A 421 -11.01 -18.24 4.83
N VAL A 422 -9.84 -17.83 5.35
CA VAL A 422 -8.52 -18.27 4.87
C VAL A 422 -7.81 -19.01 6.00
N ALA A 423 -7.28 -20.19 5.67
CA ALA A 423 -6.39 -20.96 6.54
C ALA A 423 -4.97 -20.92 5.98
N PHE A 424 -3.97 -21.08 6.86
CA PHE A 424 -2.57 -21.18 6.49
C PHE A 424 -2.09 -22.62 6.58
N SER A 425 -1.53 -23.12 5.47
CA SER A 425 -1.07 -24.50 5.37
C SER A 425 0.18 -24.75 6.22
N ARG A 426 0.20 -25.87 6.94
CA ARG A 426 1.37 -26.34 7.69
C ARG A 426 2.50 -26.87 6.81
N ILE A 427 2.24 -27.14 5.53
CA ILE A 427 3.20 -27.75 4.60
C ILE A 427 3.92 -26.68 3.79
N VAL A 428 3.14 -25.84 3.11
CA VAL A 428 3.66 -24.86 2.14
C VAL A 428 3.72 -23.44 2.72
N PHE A 429 3.22 -23.23 3.95
CA PHE A 429 3.18 -21.92 4.64
C PHE A 429 2.43 -20.82 3.88
N THR A 430 1.64 -21.20 2.87
CA THR A 430 0.82 -20.28 2.09
C THR A 430 -0.65 -20.35 2.50
N PRO A 431 -1.39 -19.23 2.35
CA PRO A 431 -2.81 -19.16 2.60
C PRO A 431 -3.63 -19.93 1.54
N TYR A 432 -4.78 -20.47 1.95
CA TYR A 432 -5.79 -21.02 1.04
C TYR A 432 -7.21 -20.85 1.59
N HIS A 433 -8.20 -20.87 0.70
CA HIS A 433 -9.61 -20.77 1.09
C HIS A 433 -10.11 -22.08 1.72
N ILE A 434 -10.57 -22.01 2.97
CA ILE A 434 -11.13 -23.17 3.68
C ILE A 434 -12.52 -23.53 3.15
N TYR A 435 -12.89 -24.82 3.20
CA TYR A 435 -14.21 -25.34 2.78
C TYR A 435 -14.59 -25.09 1.31
N ARG A 436 -13.62 -24.85 0.44
CA ARG A 436 -13.87 -24.63 -0.98
C ARG A 436 -14.66 -25.81 -1.59
N LYS A 437 -15.69 -25.49 -2.37
CA LYS A 437 -16.66 -26.40 -3.00
C LYS A 437 -17.63 -27.12 -2.05
N PHE A 438 -17.65 -26.79 -0.75
CA PHE A 438 -18.66 -27.33 0.15
C PHE A 438 -20.05 -26.75 -0.20
N PRO A 439 -21.15 -27.46 0.11
CA PRO A 439 -22.50 -26.90 0.01
C PRO A 439 -22.66 -25.64 0.88
N ALA A 440 -23.33 -24.61 0.36
CA ALA A 440 -23.53 -23.35 1.07
C ALA A 440 -24.26 -23.49 2.42
N ASP A 441 -25.13 -24.48 2.57
CA ASP A 441 -25.92 -24.75 3.78
C ASP A 441 -25.17 -25.59 4.83
N SER A 442 -23.92 -25.99 4.55
CA SER A 442 -23.11 -26.76 5.49
C SER A 442 -23.00 -26.02 6.84
N PRO A 443 -23.22 -26.69 8.00
CA PRO A 443 -23.23 -26.00 9.30
C PRO A 443 -21.93 -25.27 9.64
N MET A 444 -20.78 -25.77 9.19
CA MET A 444 -19.45 -25.20 9.47
C MET A 444 -19.18 -23.87 8.76
N VAL A 445 -19.75 -23.66 7.57
CA VAL A 445 -19.55 -22.42 6.79
C VAL A 445 -20.59 -21.34 7.12
N ASN A 446 -21.55 -21.65 8.01
CA ASN A 446 -22.59 -20.72 8.46
C ASN A 446 -22.37 -20.29 9.92
N ARG A 447 -21.10 -20.14 10.32
CA ARG A 447 -20.71 -19.67 11.67
C ARG A 447 -19.84 -18.42 11.58
N ARG A 448 -20.12 -17.44 12.45
CA ARG A 448 -19.19 -16.33 12.71
C ARG A 448 -17.88 -16.91 13.22
N ARG A 449 -16.75 -16.54 12.61
CA ARG A 449 -15.43 -17.05 13.01
C ARG A 449 -14.35 -15.99 12.89
N GLU A 450 -13.41 -16.00 13.81
CA GLU A 450 -12.18 -15.22 13.69
C GLU A 450 -11.17 -15.98 12.84
N PHE A 451 -10.54 -15.27 11.91
CA PHE A 451 -9.46 -15.79 11.06
C PHE A 451 -8.25 -14.88 11.13
N GLN A 452 -7.12 -15.37 10.64
CA GLN A 452 -5.95 -14.51 10.41
C GLN A 452 -6.08 -13.64 9.17
N CYS A 453 -6.95 -14.02 8.22
CA CYS A 453 -7.14 -13.32 6.95
C CYS A 453 -8.52 -13.61 6.36
N VAL A 454 -9.05 -12.64 5.61
CA VAL A 454 -10.18 -12.81 4.68
C VAL A 454 -9.76 -12.31 3.30
N THR A 455 -10.57 -12.55 2.27
CA THR A 455 -10.19 -12.19 0.90
C THR A 455 -10.63 -10.77 0.52
N GLY A 456 -9.81 -10.10 -0.29
CA GLY A 456 -10.08 -8.78 -0.87
C GLY A 456 -11.24 -8.74 -1.88
N ALA A 457 -11.79 -9.90 -2.27
CA ALA A 457 -12.95 -9.93 -3.17
C ALA A 457 -14.21 -9.32 -2.56
N CYS A 458 -14.36 -9.39 -1.23
CA CYS A 458 -15.35 -8.65 -0.48
C CYS A 458 -14.91 -8.54 0.99
N MET A 459 -14.27 -7.41 1.34
CA MET A 459 -13.80 -7.15 2.70
C MET A 459 -14.11 -5.71 3.14
N LEU A 460 -14.66 -5.57 4.35
CA LEU A 460 -14.83 -4.29 5.04
C LEU A 460 -13.67 -4.07 6.00
N VAL A 461 -13.13 -2.86 6.04
CA VAL A 461 -12.01 -2.46 6.90
C VAL A 461 -12.29 -1.11 7.53
N ARG A 462 -11.93 -0.94 8.81
CA ARG A 462 -11.90 0.40 9.44
C ARG A 462 -10.89 1.29 8.74
N ARG A 463 -11.29 2.50 8.34
CA ARG A 463 -10.40 3.43 7.62
C ARG A 463 -9.13 3.74 8.40
N ASP A 464 -9.25 4.10 9.68
CA ASP A 464 -8.12 4.47 10.51
C ASP A 464 -7.12 3.32 10.66
N VAL A 465 -7.61 2.08 10.81
CA VAL A 465 -6.77 0.87 10.86
C VAL A 465 -6.13 0.59 9.51
N PHE A 466 -6.86 0.73 8.39
CA PHE A 466 -6.31 0.58 7.04
C PHE A 466 -5.14 1.55 6.78
N GLU A 467 -5.31 2.81 7.17
CA GLU A 467 -4.29 3.85 7.06
C GLU A 467 -3.08 3.55 7.96
N GLN A 468 -3.32 3.23 9.24
CA GLN A 468 -2.27 2.86 10.18
C GLN A 468 -1.51 1.60 9.77
N ALA A 469 -2.18 0.68 9.07
CA ALA A 469 -1.60 -0.55 8.54
C ALA A 469 -0.70 -0.34 7.32
N GLY A 470 -0.66 0.88 6.78
CA GLY A 470 0.09 1.21 5.57
C GLY A 470 -0.60 0.77 4.29
N ARG A 471 -1.94 0.60 4.32
CA ARG A 471 -2.78 0.30 3.15
C ARG A 471 -2.39 -1.02 2.44
N PHE A 472 -2.92 -1.25 1.24
CA PHE A 472 -2.45 -2.35 0.40
C PHE A 472 -1.02 -2.09 -0.10
N ASP A 473 -0.16 -3.10 -0.06
CA ASP A 473 1.20 -3.03 -0.60
C ASP A 473 1.15 -3.17 -2.12
N GLU A 474 1.44 -2.08 -2.83
CA GLU A 474 1.39 -1.96 -4.29
C GLU A 474 2.43 -2.82 -5.02
N GLY A 475 3.35 -3.46 -4.29
CA GLY A 475 4.29 -4.43 -4.85
C GLY A 475 3.66 -5.79 -5.18
N PHE A 476 2.47 -6.10 -4.65
CA PHE A 476 1.71 -7.30 -5.04
C PHE A 476 0.94 -7.05 -6.34
N LYS A 477 1.03 -8.01 -7.26
CA LYS A 477 0.35 -7.93 -8.56
C LYS A 477 -0.79 -8.93 -8.62
N ASN A 478 -2.00 -8.49 -8.23
CA ASN A 478 -3.24 -9.27 -8.28
C ASN A 478 -3.12 -10.58 -7.48
N GLY A 479 -3.36 -10.53 -6.17
CA GLY A 479 -3.28 -11.65 -5.22
C GLY A 479 -2.24 -11.49 -4.12
N PHE A 480 -2.61 -11.88 -2.90
CA PHE A 480 -1.85 -11.82 -1.64
C PHE A 480 -1.73 -10.43 -0.98
N GLU A 481 -2.14 -9.34 -1.64
CA GLU A 481 -2.21 -8.01 -1.02
C GLU A 481 -3.18 -7.94 0.17
N ASP A 482 -4.30 -8.66 0.09
CA ASP A 482 -5.30 -8.84 1.14
C ASP A 482 -4.72 -9.62 2.32
N VAL A 483 -3.93 -10.65 2.03
CA VAL A 483 -3.22 -11.46 3.04
C VAL A 483 -2.18 -10.62 3.78
N ASP A 484 -1.32 -9.89 3.07
CA ASP A 484 -0.33 -9.01 3.70
C ASP A 484 -1.00 -7.94 4.57
N LEU A 485 -2.07 -7.30 4.08
CA LEU A 485 -2.83 -6.32 4.85
C LEU A 485 -3.40 -6.94 6.13
N CYS A 486 -4.06 -8.10 6.04
CA CYS A 486 -4.64 -8.78 7.19
C CYS A 486 -3.57 -9.15 8.24
N LEU A 487 -2.42 -9.68 7.80
CA LEU A 487 -1.32 -10.01 8.70
C LEU A 487 -0.73 -8.77 9.39
N LYS A 488 -0.54 -7.65 8.67
CA LYS A 488 -0.13 -6.35 9.25
C LYS A 488 -1.13 -5.82 10.28
N ILE A 489 -2.42 -6.01 10.04
CA ILE A 489 -3.49 -5.59 10.96
C ILE A 489 -3.49 -6.48 12.22
N ARG A 490 -3.33 -7.80 12.05
CA ARG A 490 -3.22 -8.78 13.14
C ARG A 490 -2.03 -8.52 14.06
N GLU A 491 -0.87 -8.15 13.51
CA GLU A 491 0.31 -7.79 14.31
C GLU A 491 0.05 -6.63 15.29
N ARG A 492 -0.89 -5.75 14.95
CA ARG A 492 -1.30 -4.62 15.78
C ARG A 492 -2.37 -4.98 16.81
N GLY A 493 -2.73 -6.27 16.95
CA GLY A 493 -3.68 -6.77 17.94
C GLY A 493 -5.15 -6.72 17.52
N TRP A 494 -5.44 -6.31 16.28
CA TRP A 494 -6.80 -6.26 15.76
C TRP A 494 -7.32 -7.64 15.35
N ARG A 495 -8.63 -7.83 15.44
CA ARG A 495 -9.30 -9.07 15.03
C ARG A 495 -9.86 -8.95 13.62
N ILE A 496 -9.88 -10.09 12.93
CA ILE A 496 -10.38 -10.25 11.57
C ILE A 496 -11.45 -11.33 11.61
N VAL A 497 -12.65 -11.00 11.13
CA VAL A 497 -13.84 -11.85 11.31
C VAL A 497 -14.46 -12.20 9.96
N TYR A 498 -14.86 -13.45 9.82
CA TYR A 498 -15.74 -13.92 8.77
C TYR A 498 -17.19 -13.84 9.22
N ARG A 499 -18.06 -13.23 8.41
CA ARG A 499 -19.50 -13.12 8.68
C ARG A 499 -20.32 -13.84 7.61
N PRO A 500 -20.88 -15.02 7.93
CA PRO A 500 -21.63 -15.82 6.96
C PRO A 500 -22.99 -15.21 6.58
N ASP A 501 -23.49 -14.28 7.38
CA ASP A 501 -24.74 -13.55 7.12
C ASP A 501 -24.58 -12.54 5.96
N SER A 502 -23.34 -12.13 5.65
CA SER A 502 -23.02 -11.40 4.42
C SER A 502 -22.69 -12.38 3.31
N VAL A 503 -23.61 -12.57 2.36
CA VAL A 503 -23.45 -13.51 1.25
C VAL A 503 -23.27 -12.76 -0.07
N VAL A 504 -22.28 -13.18 -0.85
CA VAL A 504 -21.95 -12.61 -2.15
C VAL A 504 -21.57 -13.74 -3.11
N TYR A 505 -22.15 -13.78 -4.31
CA TYR A 505 -21.68 -14.68 -5.37
C TYR A 505 -20.50 -14.04 -6.10
N HIS A 506 -19.51 -14.83 -6.50
CA HIS A 506 -18.32 -14.36 -7.19
C HIS A 506 -18.12 -15.21 -8.45
N LEU A 507 -18.37 -14.58 -9.60
CA LEU A 507 -18.63 -15.26 -10.87
C LEU A 507 -17.36 -15.64 -11.64
N GLU A 508 -16.26 -14.90 -11.51
CA GLU A 508 -15.15 -15.01 -12.46
C GLU A 508 -13.79 -15.34 -11.82
N SER A 509 -13.78 -16.25 -10.85
CA SER A 509 -12.52 -16.66 -10.18
C SER A 509 -11.64 -17.63 -10.98
N GLN A 510 -11.86 -17.77 -12.29
CA GLN A 510 -11.10 -18.67 -13.18
C GLN A 510 -10.63 -17.99 -14.48
N THR A 511 -10.60 -16.66 -14.53
CA THR A 511 -10.17 -15.92 -15.72
C THR A 511 -8.72 -16.28 -16.10
N PRO A 512 -8.43 -16.51 -17.40
CA PRO A 512 -7.08 -16.76 -17.87
C PRO A 512 -6.10 -15.68 -17.40
N GLY A 513 -4.95 -16.11 -16.86
CA GLY A 513 -3.92 -15.19 -16.38
C GLY A 513 -4.09 -14.67 -14.95
N ARG A 514 -5.18 -15.00 -14.22
CA ARG A 514 -5.36 -14.60 -12.81
C ARG A 514 -4.21 -15.03 -11.90
N LYS A 515 -3.61 -16.19 -12.20
CA LYS A 515 -2.51 -16.81 -11.43
C LYS A 515 -1.12 -16.52 -11.98
N THR A 516 -1.00 -15.64 -12.99
CA THR A 516 0.28 -15.38 -13.68
C THR A 516 1.37 -14.93 -12.70
N HIS A 517 1.00 -14.16 -11.69
CA HIS A 517 1.92 -13.61 -10.70
C HIS A 517 1.88 -14.32 -9.35
N ASP A 518 1.09 -15.40 -9.18
CA ASP A 518 0.94 -16.10 -7.90
C ASP A 518 2.30 -16.57 -7.35
N ARG A 519 3.19 -17.06 -8.21
CA ARG A 519 4.53 -17.49 -7.79
C ARG A 519 5.39 -16.34 -7.26
N ASP A 520 5.33 -15.19 -7.93
CA ASP A 520 6.10 -14.00 -7.54
C ASP A 520 5.52 -13.37 -6.27
N ASN A 521 4.19 -13.29 -6.17
CA ASN A 521 3.49 -12.79 -4.99
C ASN A 521 3.68 -13.73 -3.79
N ALA A 522 3.62 -15.05 -3.98
CA ALA A 522 3.88 -16.03 -2.92
C ALA A 522 5.33 -15.93 -2.42
N ARG A 523 6.30 -15.76 -3.32
CA ARG A 523 7.70 -15.49 -2.94
C ARG A 523 7.81 -14.21 -2.11
N ARG A 524 7.21 -13.09 -2.56
CA ARG A 524 7.21 -11.82 -1.81
C ARG A 524 6.56 -11.96 -0.44
N LEU A 525 5.44 -12.69 -0.34
CA LEU A 525 4.77 -12.97 0.92
C LEU A 525 5.69 -13.79 1.84
N LEU A 526 6.32 -14.85 1.33
CA LEU A 526 7.25 -15.67 2.10
C LEU A 526 8.49 -14.87 2.53
N GLU A 527 9.06 -14.02 1.69
CA GLU A 527 10.18 -13.14 2.08
C GLU A 527 9.83 -12.25 3.28
N ARG A 528 8.59 -11.78 3.36
CA ARG A 528 8.10 -10.95 4.47
C ARG A 528 7.70 -11.75 5.72
N TRP A 529 7.07 -12.90 5.53
CA TRP A 529 6.35 -13.60 6.60
C TRP A 529 6.92 -14.97 6.98
N SER A 530 7.87 -15.54 6.22
CA SER A 530 8.40 -16.90 6.45
C SER A 530 9.11 -17.09 7.79
N GLN A 531 9.66 -16.02 8.38
CA GLN A 531 10.27 -16.08 9.72
C GLN A 531 9.23 -16.38 10.81
N LYS A 532 7.94 -16.16 10.52
CA LYS A 532 6.82 -16.46 11.41
C LYS A 532 6.28 -17.85 11.14
N TRP A 533 7.08 -18.86 11.46
CA TRP A 533 6.71 -20.27 11.31
C TRP A 533 5.43 -20.66 12.08
N TRP A 534 4.96 -19.81 13.00
CA TRP A 534 3.76 -20.00 13.81
C TRP A 534 2.44 -19.53 13.17
N ILE A 535 2.46 -19.13 11.90
CA ILE A 535 1.26 -18.73 11.15
C ILE A 535 0.30 -19.91 10.82
N PRO A 536 0.72 -21.17 10.59
CA PRO A 536 -0.23 -22.24 10.27
C PRO A 536 -1.32 -22.47 11.31
N ASP A 537 -2.56 -22.64 10.85
CA ASP A 537 -3.75 -22.69 11.71
C ASP A 537 -4.87 -23.61 11.21
N GLU A 538 -4.65 -24.31 10.10
CA GLU A 538 -5.70 -25.09 9.46
C GLU A 538 -6.28 -26.19 10.35
N ASP A 539 -5.47 -26.88 11.14
CA ASP A 539 -5.91 -28.00 11.97
C ASP A 539 -6.70 -27.52 13.18
N LEU A 540 -6.32 -26.37 13.76
CA LEU A 540 -7.12 -25.64 14.74
C LEU A 540 -8.52 -25.31 14.20
N LEU A 541 -8.59 -24.85 12.95
CA LEU A 541 -9.85 -24.46 12.31
C LEU A 541 -10.74 -25.69 12.02
N TYR A 542 -10.19 -26.75 11.43
CA TYR A 542 -10.96 -27.95 11.10
C TYR A 542 -11.40 -28.74 12.34
N LEU A 543 -10.55 -28.82 13.37
CA LEU A 543 -10.89 -29.54 14.60
C LEU A 543 -12.11 -28.91 15.29
N SER A 544 -12.24 -27.58 15.24
CA SER A 544 -13.40 -26.86 15.78
C SER A 544 -14.73 -27.27 15.14
N ASP A 545 -14.68 -27.82 13.92
CA ASP A 545 -15.82 -28.38 13.20
C ASP A 545 -15.88 -29.91 13.23
N GLY A 546 -15.00 -30.56 14.01
CA GLY A 546 -14.93 -32.01 14.16
C GLY A 546 -14.32 -32.73 12.96
N LEU A 547 -13.46 -32.05 12.21
CA LEU A 547 -12.78 -32.58 11.02
C LEU A 547 -11.27 -32.68 11.23
N ALA A 548 -10.66 -33.68 10.60
CA ALA A 548 -9.21 -33.80 10.41
C ALA A 548 -8.85 -33.44 8.98
N CYS A 549 -7.74 -32.73 8.78
CA CYS A 549 -7.22 -32.41 7.46
C CYS A 549 -6.03 -33.30 7.12
N HIS A 550 -6.24 -34.28 6.25
CA HIS A 550 -5.19 -35.11 5.71
C HIS A 550 -4.68 -34.52 4.39
N VAL A 551 -3.38 -34.59 4.16
CA VAL A 551 -2.81 -34.15 2.87
C VAL A 551 -2.47 -35.36 2.04
N ARG A 552 -3.01 -35.39 0.82
CA ARG A 552 -2.81 -36.46 -0.15
C ARG A 552 -2.08 -35.90 -1.37
N THR A 553 -1.39 -36.80 -2.07
CA THR A 553 -0.70 -36.49 -3.32
C THR A 553 -1.43 -37.18 -4.46
N ASP A 554 -1.79 -36.44 -5.50
CA ASP A 554 -2.31 -36.98 -6.76
C ASP A 554 -1.57 -36.34 -7.94
N GLN A 555 -1.03 -37.16 -8.84
CA GLN A 555 -0.19 -36.73 -9.97
C GLN A 555 0.94 -35.75 -9.60
N GLY A 556 1.48 -35.87 -8.38
CA GLY A 556 2.53 -34.98 -7.86
C GLY A 556 2.03 -33.64 -7.30
N MET A 557 0.72 -33.40 -7.26
CA MET A 557 0.11 -32.23 -6.62
C MET A 557 -0.45 -32.61 -5.24
N LEU A 558 -0.22 -31.73 -4.26
CA LEU A 558 -0.77 -31.87 -2.91
C LEU A 558 -2.18 -31.30 -2.84
N TYR A 559 -3.09 -32.01 -2.17
CA TYR A 559 -4.44 -31.52 -1.89
C TYR A 559 -4.90 -31.96 -0.50
N ASN A 560 -5.77 -31.14 0.08
CA ASN A 560 -6.37 -31.39 1.39
C ASN A 560 -7.59 -32.31 1.24
N HIS A 561 -7.66 -33.32 2.10
CA HIS A 561 -8.77 -34.25 2.22
C HIS A 561 -9.29 -34.21 3.65
N LEU A 562 -10.55 -33.83 3.79
CA LEU A 562 -11.18 -33.61 5.09
C LEU A 562 -11.98 -34.86 5.50
N GLU A 563 -11.70 -35.38 6.69
CA GLU A 563 -12.36 -36.57 7.24
C GLU A 563 -13.01 -36.26 8.60
N PRO A 564 -14.25 -36.71 8.86
CA PRO A 564 -14.88 -36.56 10.17
C PRO A 564 -14.15 -37.33 11.27
N LEU A 565 -13.90 -36.66 12.40
CA LEU A 565 -13.30 -37.28 13.57
C LEU A 565 -14.33 -38.10 14.34
N ALA A 566 -14.41 -39.41 14.07
CA ALA A 566 -15.40 -40.28 14.71
C ALA A 566 -14.99 -40.78 16.10
N SER A 567 -13.69 -40.99 16.36
CA SER A 567 -13.20 -41.57 17.61
C SER A 567 -12.71 -40.53 18.62
N VAL A 568 -12.87 -40.82 19.92
CA VAL A 568 -12.34 -39.97 21.00
C VAL A 568 -10.81 -39.93 20.98
N ALA A 569 -10.18 -41.05 20.59
CA ALA A 569 -8.73 -41.14 20.49
C ALA A 569 -8.19 -40.21 19.39
N ASP A 570 -8.79 -40.22 18.20
CA ASP A 570 -8.38 -39.33 17.11
C ASP A 570 -8.62 -37.87 17.46
N ARG A 571 -9.78 -37.53 18.04
CA ARG A 571 -10.03 -36.16 18.52
C ARG A 571 -8.98 -35.69 19.51
N THR A 572 -8.58 -36.55 20.44
CA THR A 572 -7.54 -36.23 21.44
C THR A 572 -6.18 -36.01 20.77
N ALA A 573 -5.82 -36.84 19.79
CA ALA A 573 -4.57 -36.72 19.06
C ALA A 573 -4.51 -35.43 18.23
N TRP A 574 -5.58 -35.12 17.49
CA TRP A 574 -5.69 -33.90 16.69
C TRP A 574 -5.81 -32.63 17.56
N GLN A 575 -6.35 -32.74 18.78
CA GLN A 575 -6.34 -31.64 19.74
C GLN A 575 -4.93 -31.20 20.11
N LEU A 576 -3.97 -32.12 20.25
CA LEU A 576 -2.57 -31.74 20.50
C LEU A 576 -2.00 -30.88 19.37
N VAL A 577 -2.33 -31.20 18.11
CA VAL A 577 -1.90 -30.44 16.93
C VAL A 577 -2.51 -29.04 16.95
N ALA A 578 -3.82 -28.95 17.18
CA ALA A 578 -4.55 -27.69 17.26
C ALA A 578 -4.08 -26.81 18.42
N ASP A 579 -3.87 -27.39 19.61
CA ASP A 579 -3.32 -26.70 20.78
C ASP A 579 -1.90 -26.18 20.50
N THR A 580 -1.10 -26.95 19.76
CA THR A 580 0.24 -26.54 19.35
C THR A 580 0.17 -25.35 18.40
N GLN A 581 -0.71 -25.36 17.39
CA GLN A 581 -0.94 -24.21 16.51
C GLN A 581 -1.43 -22.98 17.29
N SER A 582 -2.38 -23.18 18.21
CA SER A 582 -2.93 -22.13 19.06
C SER A 582 -1.86 -21.49 19.98
N ALA A 583 -1.00 -22.31 20.60
CA ALA A 583 0.11 -21.84 21.42
C ALA A 583 1.18 -21.12 20.58
N ALA A 584 1.48 -21.65 19.38
CA ALA A 584 2.42 -21.03 18.46
C ALA A 584 1.93 -19.63 18.02
N GLN A 585 0.65 -19.47 17.67
CA GLN A 585 0.07 -18.17 17.32
C GLN A 585 0.18 -17.14 18.45
N ARG A 586 0.07 -17.58 19.71
CA ARG A 586 0.30 -16.74 20.90
C ARG A 586 1.79 -16.55 21.23
N GLN A 587 2.68 -17.17 20.47
CA GLN A 587 4.14 -17.21 20.70
C GLN A 587 4.50 -17.78 22.09
N ASP A 588 3.67 -18.66 22.64
CA ASP A 588 3.92 -19.38 23.88
C ASP A 588 4.77 -20.62 23.58
N PHE A 589 6.06 -20.41 23.35
CA PHE A 589 6.98 -21.48 22.98
C PHE A 589 7.24 -22.49 24.11
N VAL A 590 6.92 -22.13 25.37
CA VAL A 590 6.99 -23.05 26.50
C VAL A 590 5.89 -24.10 26.38
N SER A 591 4.66 -23.67 26.10
CA SER A 591 3.54 -24.59 25.85
C SER A 591 3.75 -25.42 24.58
N VAL A 592 4.23 -24.80 23.50
CA VAL A 592 4.58 -25.53 22.25
C VAL A 592 5.61 -26.63 22.55
N LYS A 593 6.69 -26.29 23.26
CA LYS A 593 7.71 -27.27 23.65
C LYS A 593 7.11 -28.41 24.47
N THR A 594 6.22 -28.12 25.40
CA THR A 594 5.56 -29.13 26.24
C THR A 594 4.72 -30.10 25.40
N LEU A 595 3.89 -29.57 24.50
CA LEU A 595 3.02 -30.38 23.63
C LEU A 595 3.78 -31.26 22.64
N LEU A 596 4.94 -30.81 22.16
CA LEU A 596 5.80 -31.59 21.27
C LEU A 596 6.47 -32.79 21.94
N HIS A 597 6.69 -32.77 23.26
CA HIS A 597 7.26 -33.92 23.97
C HIS A 597 6.28 -35.09 24.06
N ASP A 598 4.98 -34.84 23.94
CA ASP A 598 3.92 -35.85 23.87
C ASP A 598 3.82 -36.50 22.47
N VAL A 599 4.94 -36.57 21.73
CA VAL A 599 5.00 -37.02 20.34
C VAL A 599 4.28 -38.32 20.11
N ASP A 600 4.30 -39.31 21.01
CA ASP A 600 3.64 -40.61 20.82
C ASP A 600 2.10 -40.51 20.75
N ARG A 601 1.52 -39.42 21.25
CA ARG A 601 0.07 -39.19 21.26
C ARG A 601 -0.43 -38.40 20.05
N TRP A 602 0.48 -37.85 19.25
CA TRP A 602 0.13 -37.15 18.01
C TRP A 602 -0.44 -38.12 16.96
N PRO A 603 -1.29 -37.67 16.03
CA PRO A 603 -1.90 -38.55 15.04
C PRO A 603 -0.84 -39.22 14.15
N ASN A 604 -1.12 -40.44 13.70
CA ASN A 604 -0.31 -41.16 12.71
C ASN A 604 -0.54 -40.59 11.29
N ASP A 605 -0.24 -39.31 11.10
CA ASP A 605 -0.32 -38.63 9.81
C ASP A 605 1.06 -38.08 9.43
N VAL A 606 1.56 -38.48 8.26
CA VAL A 606 2.92 -38.15 7.80
C VAL A 606 3.15 -36.63 7.78
N TRP A 607 2.20 -35.86 7.28
CA TRP A 607 2.39 -34.41 7.11
C TRP A 607 2.27 -33.65 8.42
N VAL A 608 1.42 -34.11 9.33
CA VAL A 608 1.36 -33.57 10.70
C VAL A 608 2.67 -33.86 11.46
N LEU A 609 3.20 -35.08 11.35
CA LEU A 609 4.44 -35.45 12.02
C LEU A 609 5.65 -34.69 11.43
N ARG A 610 5.70 -34.52 10.11
CA ARG A 610 6.70 -33.67 9.44
C ARG A 610 6.64 -32.23 9.92
N TRP A 611 5.43 -31.67 10.06
CA TRP A 611 5.25 -30.33 10.62
C TRP A 611 5.73 -30.26 12.08
N GLY A 612 5.41 -31.24 12.92
CA GLY A 612 5.92 -31.31 14.31
C GLY A 612 7.45 -31.31 14.37
N ALA A 613 8.11 -32.11 13.51
CA ALA A 613 9.57 -32.13 13.41
C ALA A 613 10.16 -30.78 12.98
N LEU A 614 9.50 -30.10 12.03
CA LEU A 614 9.89 -28.78 11.56
C LEU A 614 9.73 -27.72 12.66
N VAL A 615 8.64 -27.74 13.42
CA VAL A 615 8.45 -26.86 14.59
C VAL A 615 9.56 -27.10 15.61
N CYS A 616 9.89 -28.36 15.92
CA CYS A 616 10.99 -28.67 16.83
C CYS A 616 12.32 -28.04 16.39
N LYS A 617 12.60 -28.02 15.08
CA LYS A 617 13.78 -27.35 14.52
C LYS A 617 13.75 -25.84 14.77
N TYR A 618 12.61 -25.18 14.57
CA TYR A 618 12.47 -23.74 14.76
C TYR A 618 12.63 -23.30 16.22
N ILE A 619 12.22 -24.12 17.19
CA ILE A 619 12.34 -23.81 18.62
C ILE A 619 13.53 -24.51 19.32
N GLY A 620 14.43 -25.15 18.56
CA GLY A 620 15.70 -25.68 19.07
C GLY A 620 15.59 -26.94 19.95
N VAL A 621 14.61 -27.81 19.73
CA VAL A 621 14.48 -29.12 20.41
C VAL A 621 14.73 -30.29 19.46
N SER A 622 15.98 -30.39 18.99
CA SER A 622 16.42 -31.38 17.99
C SER A 622 16.19 -32.84 18.39
N ASN A 623 16.30 -33.16 19.68
CA ASN A 623 16.05 -34.52 20.19
C ASN A 623 14.59 -34.97 19.99
N VAL A 624 13.64 -34.05 20.17
CA VAL A 624 12.21 -34.32 19.96
C VAL A 624 11.91 -34.44 18.46
N ALA A 625 12.55 -33.60 17.62
CA ALA A 625 12.41 -33.66 16.17
C ALA A 625 12.72 -35.06 15.60
N LEU A 626 13.75 -35.74 16.12
CA LEU A 626 14.11 -37.11 15.71
C LEU A 626 13.01 -38.12 16.03
N SER A 627 12.27 -37.93 17.12
CA SER A 627 11.15 -38.81 17.49
C SER A 627 9.99 -38.69 16.48
N PHE A 628 9.71 -37.47 16.01
CA PHE A 628 8.77 -37.26 14.91
C PHE A 628 9.23 -37.93 13.60
N TRP A 629 10.50 -37.75 13.21
CA TRP A 629 11.04 -38.37 12.00
C TRP A 629 11.02 -39.90 12.05
N LYS A 630 11.32 -40.51 13.20
CA LYS A 630 11.19 -41.96 13.40
C LYS A 630 9.75 -42.43 13.18
N ARG A 631 8.76 -41.69 13.67
CA ARG A 631 7.34 -42.01 13.42
C ARG A 631 6.96 -41.84 11.95
N VAL A 632 7.48 -40.82 11.26
CA VAL A 632 7.29 -40.67 9.79
C VAL A 632 7.81 -41.91 9.06
N LEU A 633 9.05 -42.33 9.34
CA LEU A 633 9.68 -43.49 8.70
C LEU A 633 9.00 -44.83 9.05
N ALA A 634 8.34 -44.92 10.21
CA ALA A 634 7.54 -46.09 10.57
C ALA A 634 6.25 -46.20 9.72
N ILE A 635 5.75 -45.10 9.15
CA ILE A 635 4.60 -45.10 8.23
C ILE A 635 5.07 -45.45 6.82
N GLY A 636 6.20 -44.90 6.38
CA GLY A 636 6.81 -45.24 5.10
C GLY A 636 8.08 -44.44 4.79
N PRO A 637 8.77 -44.77 3.69
CA PRO A 637 10.01 -44.09 3.29
C PRO A 637 9.81 -42.59 3.07
N ASP A 638 10.66 -41.77 3.69
CA ASP A 638 10.64 -40.31 3.55
C ASP A 638 12.06 -39.73 3.51
N ALA A 639 12.34 -38.91 2.50
CA ALA A 639 13.68 -38.39 2.26
C ALA A 639 14.16 -37.45 3.38
N ASP A 640 13.29 -36.58 3.88
CA ASP A 640 13.65 -35.63 4.95
C ASP A 640 13.88 -36.38 6.26
N GLY A 641 13.08 -37.42 6.51
CA GLY A 641 13.24 -38.34 7.65
C GLY A 641 14.61 -39.02 7.64
N TYR A 642 14.96 -39.70 6.55
CA TYR A 642 16.26 -40.37 6.45
C TYR A 642 17.43 -39.39 6.52
N HIS A 643 17.32 -38.22 5.89
CA HIS A 643 18.33 -37.17 5.99
C HIS A 643 18.52 -36.69 7.43
N ALA A 644 17.43 -36.46 8.18
CA ALA A 644 17.51 -36.02 9.57
C ALA A 644 18.16 -37.07 10.50
N LEU A 645 17.80 -38.35 10.34
CA LEU A 645 18.40 -39.44 11.10
C LEU A 645 19.88 -39.63 10.74
N ALA A 646 20.23 -39.61 9.45
CA ALA A 646 21.62 -39.72 8.98
C ALA A 646 22.50 -38.60 9.56
N LYS A 647 21.99 -37.36 9.57
CA LYS A 647 22.69 -36.21 10.13
C LYS A 647 22.97 -36.38 11.62
N SER A 648 21.95 -36.75 12.41
CA SER A 648 22.11 -36.97 13.85
C SER A 648 23.07 -38.14 14.15
N ALA A 649 22.97 -39.23 13.38
CA ALA A 649 23.88 -40.36 13.52
C ALA A 649 25.34 -39.98 13.24
N LEU A 650 25.60 -39.14 12.23
CA LEU A 650 26.94 -38.61 11.95
C LEU A 650 27.48 -37.70 13.06
N GLU A 651 26.64 -36.81 13.59
CA GLU A 651 27.00 -35.91 14.69
C GLU A 651 27.35 -36.69 15.98
N GLU A 652 26.70 -37.82 16.21
CA GLU A 652 26.94 -38.72 17.35
C GLU A 652 28.00 -39.81 17.09
N GLY A 653 28.59 -39.85 15.90
CA GLY A 653 29.59 -40.86 15.51
C GLY A 653 29.04 -42.27 15.27
N ARG A 654 27.71 -42.44 15.15
CA ARG A 654 27.04 -43.71 14.82
C ARG A 654 27.10 -43.99 13.32
N LEU A 655 28.29 -44.28 12.81
CA LEU A 655 28.57 -44.31 11.36
C LEU A 655 27.80 -45.39 10.60
N ASP A 656 27.49 -46.54 11.20
CA ASP A 656 26.75 -47.62 10.51
C ASP A 656 25.28 -47.26 10.31
N GLU A 657 24.67 -46.62 11.31
CA GLU A 657 23.30 -46.12 11.20
C GLU A 657 23.19 -44.98 10.21
N ALA A 658 24.18 -44.08 10.19
CA ALA A 658 24.28 -43.04 9.17
C ALA A 658 24.38 -43.63 7.75
N GLU A 659 25.22 -44.65 7.54
CA GLU A 659 25.36 -45.32 6.25
C GLU A 659 24.03 -45.94 5.79
N HIS A 660 23.35 -46.67 6.68
CA HIS A 660 22.04 -47.25 6.39
C HIS A 660 20.99 -46.19 6.01
N CYS A 661 20.88 -45.10 6.78
CA CYS A 661 19.94 -44.04 6.47
C CYS A 661 20.25 -43.36 5.12
N LEU A 662 21.52 -43.19 4.77
CA LEU A 662 21.93 -42.60 3.49
C LEU A 662 21.69 -43.54 2.32
N ASP A 663 21.81 -44.87 2.51
CA ASP A 663 21.42 -45.86 1.51
C ASP A 663 19.93 -45.80 1.21
N GLU A 664 19.09 -45.78 2.24
CA GLU A 664 17.64 -45.64 2.09
C GLU A 664 17.26 -44.29 1.44
N LEU A 665 17.91 -43.19 1.85
CA LEU A 665 17.74 -41.88 1.23
C LEU A 665 18.10 -41.91 -0.26
N ARG A 666 19.19 -42.57 -0.65
CA ARG A 666 19.59 -42.73 -2.06
C ARG A 666 18.60 -43.58 -2.84
N SER A 667 18.01 -44.59 -2.21
CA SER A 667 16.99 -45.45 -2.82
C SER A 667 15.73 -44.65 -3.16
N CYS A 668 15.23 -43.83 -2.23
CA CYS A 668 13.99 -43.07 -2.45
C CYS A 668 14.21 -41.70 -3.15
N SER A 669 15.39 -41.09 -3.02
CA SER A 669 15.74 -39.80 -3.63
C SER A 669 17.20 -39.78 -4.10
N PRO A 670 17.53 -40.39 -5.26
CA PRO A 670 18.90 -40.54 -5.74
C PRO A 670 19.66 -39.23 -5.99
N LYS A 671 18.93 -38.13 -6.23
CA LYS A 671 19.46 -36.79 -6.50
C LYS A 671 19.32 -35.84 -5.31
N HIS A 672 19.21 -36.35 -4.09
CA HIS A 672 19.11 -35.51 -2.89
C HIS A 672 20.46 -34.86 -2.56
N GLY A 673 20.62 -33.56 -2.87
CA GLY A 673 21.88 -32.82 -2.70
C GLY A 673 22.49 -32.94 -1.31
N ASP A 674 21.74 -32.58 -0.26
CA ASP A 674 22.25 -32.66 1.13
C ASP A 674 22.51 -34.11 1.57
N GLY A 675 21.87 -35.10 0.94
CA GLY A 675 22.12 -36.51 1.21
C GLY A 675 23.49 -36.94 0.70
N TRP A 676 23.88 -36.44 -0.48
CA TRP A 676 25.22 -36.62 -1.03
C TRP A 676 26.27 -35.86 -0.22
N LEU A 677 25.92 -34.69 0.32
CA LEU A 677 26.80 -33.95 1.23
C LEU A 677 27.11 -34.77 2.49
N LEU A 678 26.09 -35.33 3.15
CA LEU A 678 26.26 -36.21 4.30
C LEU A 678 27.02 -37.50 3.94
N SER A 679 26.81 -38.05 2.74
CA SER A 679 27.57 -39.20 2.22
C SER A 679 29.06 -38.88 2.10
N GLY A 680 29.42 -37.68 1.66
CA GLY A 680 30.81 -37.21 1.62
C GLY A 680 31.42 -37.10 3.02
N ILE A 681 30.67 -36.56 3.98
CA ILE A 681 31.10 -36.46 5.39
C ILE A 681 31.32 -37.85 6.00
N LEU A 682 30.38 -38.78 5.80
CA LEU A 682 30.51 -40.17 6.23
C LEU A 682 31.78 -40.82 5.66
N ALA A 683 32.01 -40.65 4.35
CA ALA A 683 33.17 -41.21 3.68
C ALA A 683 34.49 -40.63 4.20
N LEU A 684 34.54 -39.32 4.48
CA LEU A 684 35.69 -38.69 5.15
C LEU A 684 35.94 -39.29 6.53
N GLN A 685 34.90 -39.43 7.37
CA GLN A 685 35.03 -40.02 8.71
C GLN A 685 35.47 -41.49 8.69
N ARG A 686 35.11 -42.24 7.63
CA ARG A 686 35.58 -43.61 7.38
C ARG A 686 36.91 -43.70 6.62
N ASN A 687 37.56 -42.57 6.34
CA ASN A 687 38.78 -42.48 5.55
C ASN A 687 38.67 -43.10 4.13
N ARG A 688 37.48 -43.05 3.52
CA ARG A 688 37.19 -43.49 2.13
C ARG A 688 37.25 -42.28 1.19
N LEU A 689 38.46 -41.79 0.96
CA LEU A 689 38.68 -40.47 0.35
C LEU A 689 38.21 -40.35 -1.10
N ALA A 690 38.35 -41.40 -1.91
CA ALA A 690 37.85 -41.42 -3.28
C ALA A 690 36.31 -41.37 -3.34
N GLU A 691 35.64 -42.11 -2.45
CA GLU A 691 34.17 -42.06 -2.30
C GLU A 691 33.71 -40.68 -1.84
N ALA A 692 34.43 -40.07 -0.88
CA ALA A 692 34.14 -38.72 -0.41
C ALA A 692 34.19 -37.70 -1.54
N LYS A 693 35.24 -37.75 -2.38
CA LYS A 693 35.39 -36.86 -3.54
C LYS A 693 34.19 -36.97 -4.49
N THR A 694 33.83 -38.19 -4.90
CA THR A 694 32.66 -38.42 -5.77
C THR A 694 31.34 -37.97 -5.13
N ALA A 695 31.18 -38.16 -3.82
CA ALA A 695 29.97 -37.76 -3.12
C ALA A 695 29.81 -36.22 -3.08
N PHE A 696 30.88 -35.47 -2.82
CA PHE A 696 30.85 -34.01 -2.82
C PHE A 696 30.63 -33.41 -4.23
N GLU A 697 31.20 -34.01 -5.28
CA GLU A 697 30.91 -33.64 -6.68
C GLU A 697 29.42 -33.78 -7.00
N ARG A 698 28.81 -34.91 -6.59
CA ARG A 698 27.38 -35.15 -6.75
C ARG A 698 26.55 -34.19 -5.92
N ALA A 699 26.96 -33.90 -4.68
CA ALA A 699 26.29 -32.93 -3.82
C ALA A 699 26.21 -31.55 -4.50
N GLY A 700 27.33 -31.06 -5.06
CA GLY A 700 27.36 -29.81 -5.81
C GLY A 700 26.49 -29.85 -7.07
N THR A 701 26.55 -30.95 -7.83
CA THR A 701 25.73 -31.13 -9.05
C THR A 701 24.23 -31.17 -8.75
N TYR A 702 23.85 -31.72 -7.60
CA TYR A 702 22.45 -31.86 -7.17
C TYR A 702 21.96 -30.71 -6.28
N GLY A 703 22.69 -29.59 -6.25
CA GLY A 703 22.22 -28.36 -5.62
C GLY A 703 22.31 -28.32 -4.09
N ALA A 704 23.19 -29.10 -3.48
CA ALA A 704 23.55 -28.92 -2.08
C ALA A 704 24.24 -27.56 -1.84
N ASP A 705 24.42 -27.21 -0.58
CA ASP A 705 25.22 -26.04 -0.18
C ASP A 705 26.60 -26.05 -0.87
N ARG A 706 26.80 -25.10 -1.80
CA ARG A 706 27.99 -25.00 -2.66
C ARG A 706 29.26 -24.84 -1.85
N ARG A 707 29.23 -24.01 -0.79
CA ARG A 707 30.37 -23.80 0.11
C ARG A 707 30.78 -25.11 0.75
N LYS A 708 29.83 -25.83 1.34
CA LYS A 708 30.12 -27.12 2.02
C LYS A 708 30.56 -28.20 1.05
N ALA A 709 29.96 -28.27 -0.13
CA ALA A 709 30.34 -29.25 -1.15
C ALA A 709 31.77 -29.00 -1.66
N GLN A 710 32.13 -27.76 -2.00
CA GLN A 710 33.48 -27.42 -2.47
C GLN A 710 34.54 -27.58 -1.38
N LEU A 711 34.24 -27.16 -0.15
CA LEU A 711 35.15 -27.35 0.98
C LEU A 711 35.40 -28.84 1.25
N GLY A 712 34.35 -29.65 1.30
CA GLY A 712 34.47 -31.11 1.46
C GLY A 712 35.26 -31.77 0.32
N LEU A 713 35.08 -31.28 -0.91
CA LEU A 713 35.83 -31.75 -2.07
C LEU A 713 37.33 -31.46 -1.95
N GLY A 714 37.68 -30.24 -1.49
CA GLY A 714 39.06 -29.87 -1.20
C GLY A 714 39.66 -30.70 -0.06
N MET A 715 38.89 -30.99 0.99
CA MET A 715 39.33 -31.86 2.09
C MET A 715 39.63 -33.29 1.60
N ALA A 716 38.78 -33.86 0.75
CA ALA A 716 39.02 -35.17 0.14
C ALA A 716 40.27 -35.17 -0.76
N ALA A 717 40.45 -34.14 -1.58
CA ALA A 717 41.64 -33.97 -2.43
C ALA A 717 42.93 -33.84 -1.60
N MET A 718 42.91 -33.08 -0.49
CA MET A 718 44.04 -33.03 0.45
C MET A 718 44.39 -34.41 1.00
N GLY A 719 43.39 -35.21 1.40
CA GLY A 719 43.60 -36.58 1.86
C GLY A 719 44.20 -37.49 0.79
N LEU A 720 43.83 -37.28 -0.48
CA LEU A 720 44.37 -37.99 -1.64
C LEU A 720 45.73 -37.47 -2.10
N THR A 721 46.35 -36.54 -1.37
CA THR A 721 47.62 -35.89 -1.72
C THR A 721 47.57 -35.05 -3.00
N GLU A 722 46.37 -34.69 -3.47
CA GLU A 722 46.10 -33.83 -4.61
C GLU A 722 46.12 -32.35 -4.19
N SER A 723 47.19 -31.91 -3.52
CA SER A 723 47.25 -30.60 -2.86
C SER A 723 47.03 -29.41 -3.81
N ALA A 724 47.43 -29.54 -5.09
CA ALA A 724 47.22 -28.51 -6.10
C ALA A 724 45.73 -28.31 -6.44
N ASP A 725 44.98 -29.40 -6.60
CA ASP A 725 43.54 -29.33 -6.88
C ASP A 725 42.78 -28.82 -5.65
N ALA A 726 43.17 -29.28 -4.45
CA ALA A 726 42.61 -28.79 -3.20
C ALA A 726 42.81 -27.29 -3.01
N TRP A 727 44.00 -26.78 -3.35
CA TRP A 727 44.29 -25.35 -3.29
C TRP A 727 43.31 -24.53 -4.14
N GLU A 728 43.10 -24.92 -5.40
CA GLU A 728 42.20 -24.19 -6.30
C GLU A 728 40.75 -24.21 -5.78
N LEU A 729 40.30 -25.35 -5.24
CA LEU A 729 38.98 -25.48 -4.62
C LEU A 729 38.81 -24.55 -3.41
N PHE A 730 39.78 -24.53 -2.49
CA PHE A 730 39.72 -23.64 -1.33
C PHE A 730 39.80 -22.17 -1.73
N LEU A 731 40.57 -21.83 -2.78
CA LEU A 731 40.67 -20.46 -3.27
C LEU A 731 39.35 -19.95 -3.87
N VAL A 732 38.61 -20.81 -4.58
CA VAL A 732 37.25 -20.50 -5.04
C VAL A 732 36.34 -20.20 -3.85
N VAL A 733 36.31 -21.06 -2.84
CA VAL A 733 35.48 -20.84 -1.64
C VAL A 733 35.90 -19.57 -0.90
N ALA A 734 37.19 -19.32 -0.71
CA ALA A 734 37.70 -18.12 -0.04
C ALA A 734 37.42 -16.83 -0.82
N THR A 735 37.24 -16.92 -2.15
CA THR A 735 36.86 -15.79 -2.99
C THR A 735 35.37 -15.50 -2.89
N GLU A 736 34.53 -16.53 -2.89
CA GLU A 736 33.08 -16.42 -2.76
C GLU A 736 32.64 -16.07 -1.31
N TYR A 737 33.35 -16.59 -0.32
CA TYR A 737 33.08 -16.46 1.11
C TYR A 737 34.34 -15.92 1.84
N PRO A 738 34.63 -14.61 1.67
CA PRO A 738 35.90 -14.03 2.10
C PRO A 738 36.11 -13.98 3.61
N ASP A 739 35.09 -14.29 4.42
CA ASP A 739 35.14 -14.28 5.88
C ASP A 739 35.03 -15.70 6.51
N ASP A 740 35.21 -16.74 5.71
CA ASP A 740 35.16 -18.14 6.17
C ASP A 740 36.51 -18.63 6.72
N ALA A 741 36.66 -18.58 8.05
CA ALA A 741 37.89 -18.99 8.75
C ALA A 741 38.27 -20.47 8.50
N GLU A 742 37.29 -21.37 8.40
CA GLU A 742 37.54 -22.80 8.19
C GLU A 742 38.23 -23.03 6.84
N THR A 743 37.73 -22.37 5.79
CA THR A 743 38.33 -22.42 4.46
C THR A 743 39.77 -21.89 4.48
N LEU A 744 40.05 -20.82 5.23
CA LEU A 744 41.40 -20.27 5.34
C LEU A 744 42.39 -21.20 6.05
N HIS A 745 41.96 -21.93 7.08
CA HIS A 745 42.80 -22.96 7.70
C HIS A 745 43.16 -24.08 6.71
N TRP A 746 42.21 -24.49 5.87
CA TRP A 746 42.46 -25.49 4.82
C TRP A 746 43.36 -24.94 3.70
N LEU A 747 43.15 -23.70 3.30
CA LEU A 747 43.99 -22.99 2.32
C LEU A 747 45.43 -22.83 2.85
N LEU A 748 45.61 -22.53 4.14
CA LEU A 748 46.91 -22.51 4.82
C LEU A 748 47.61 -23.87 4.75
N ARG A 749 46.90 -24.96 5.03
CA ARG A 749 47.45 -26.33 4.93
C ARG A 749 47.89 -26.67 3.51
N ALA A 750 47.04 -26.44 2.53
CA ALA A 750 47.35 -26.69 1.11
C ALA A 750 48.52 -25.80 0.63
N GLY A 751 48.49 -24.51 0.95
CA GLY A 751 49.52 -23.55 0.56
C GLY A 751 50.87 -23.82 1.20
N THR A 752 50.89 -24.32 2.44
CA THR A 752 52.12 -24.74 3.12
C THR A 752 52.76 -25.93 2.40
N VAL A 753 51.97 -26.94 2.03
CA VAL A 753 52.45 -28.11 1.28
C VAL A 753 52.99 -27.71 -0.09
N LEU A 754 52.32 -26.75 -0.76
CA LEU A 754 52.70 -26.26 -2.09
C LEU A 754 53.72 -25.11 -2.06
N GLN A 755 54.12 -24.63 -0.88
CA GLN A 755 54.97 -23.44 -0.69
C GLN A 755 54.44 -22.16 -1.39
N ARG A 756 53.12 -21.97 -1.46
CA ARG A 756 52.47 -20.79 -2.07
C ARG A 756 52.40 -19.59 -1.11
N TRP A 757 53.55 -19.17 -0.57
CA TRP A 757 53.63 -18.18 0.52
C TRP A 757 53.12 -16.78 0.14
N GLU A 758 53.46 -16.28 -1.06
CA GLU A 758 52.99 -14.99 -1.59
C GLU A 758 51.45 -14.93 -1.69
N GLN A 759 50.84 -16.02 -2.18
CA GLN A 759 49.39 -16.10 -2.33
C GLN A 759 48.69 -16.23 -0.98
N LEU A 760 49.27 -17.01 -0.06
CA LEU A 760 48.79 -17.12 1.31
C LEU A 760 48.80 -15.77 2.01
N GLU A 761 49.90 -15.01 1.90
CA GLU A 761 49.99 -13.67 2.45
C GLU A 761 48.86 -12.78 1.93
N SER A 762 48.65 -12.74 0.62
CA SER A 762 47.62 -11.89 0.02
C SER A 762 46.21 -12.22 0.52
N VAL A 763 45.89 -13.50 0.68
CA VAL A 763 44.56 -13.96 1.11
C VAL A 763 44.37 -13.70 2.61
N LEU A 764 45.34 -14.08 3.44
CA LEU A 764 45.26 -13.96 4.89
C LEU A 764 45.32 -12.49 5.35
N SER A 765 46.17 -11.65 4.76
CA SER A 765 46.21 -10.20 5.04
C SER A 765 44.87 -9.52 4.77
N ARG A 766 44.19 -9.90 3.69
CA ARG A 766 42.84 -9.40 3.36
C ARG A 766 41.78 -9.88 4.35
N TYR A 767 41.90 -11.10 4.87
CA TYR A 767 40.98 -11.60 5.89
C TYR A 767 41.18 -10.89 7.23
N VAL A 768 42.43 -10.80 7.70
CA VAL A 768 42.78 -10.18 8.99
C VAL A 768 42.40 -8.70 9.03
N SER A 769 42.48 -7.99 7.89
CA SER A 769 42.03 -6.58 7.83
C SER A 769 40.52 -6.42 8.02
N ARG A 770 39.71 -7.42 7.62
CA ARG A 770 38.27 -7.48 7.88
C ARG A 770 37.93 -8.03 9.26
N ASN A 771 38.72 -8.99 9.74
CA ASN A 771 38.48 -9.76 10.96
C ASN A 771 39.65 -9.63 11.93
N PRO A 772 39.92 -8.43 12.47
CA PRO A 772 41.13 -8.19 13.25
C PRO A 772 41.21 -8.98 14.56
N GLY A 773 40.08 -9.49 15.06
CA GLY A 773 39.98 -10.28 16.29
C GLY A 773 40.27 -11.78 16.13
N ASP A 774 40.45 -12.30 14.92
CA ASP A 774 40.83 -13.71 14.71
C ASP A 774 42.34 -13.90 14.93
N LEU A 775 42.69 -14.22 16.17
CA LEU A 775 44.09 -14.39 16.57
C LEU A 775 44.75 -15.62 15.95
N SER A 776 43.98 -16.66 15.61
CA SER A 776 44.52 -17.89 15.03
C SER A 776 45.01 -17.66 13.60
N ILE A 777 44.19 -17.01 12.79
CA ILE A 777 44.58 -16.66 11.42
C ILE A 777 45.65 -15.58 11.40
N ARG A 778 45.61 -14.62 12.35
CA ARG A 778 46.67 -13.62 12.52
C ARG A 778 48.02 -14.26 12.87
N PHE A 779 48.03 -15.25 13.76
CA PHE A 779 49.23 -16.02 14.09
C PHE A 779 49.77 -16.77 12.86
N ALA A 780 48.89 -17.40 12.09
CA ALA A 780 49.26 -18.04 10.84
C ALA A 780 49.89 -17.05 9.83
N LEU A 781 49.31 -15.86 9.67
CA LEU A 781 49.85 -14.81 8.80
C LEU A 781 51.25 -14.36 9.24
N ALA A 782 51.49 -14.21 10.55
CA ALA A 782 52.83 -13.93 11.07
C ALA A 782 53.83 -15.03 10.67
N GLY A 783 53.44 -16.30 10.75
CA GLY A 783 54.23 -17.43 10.27
C GLY A 783 54.52 -17.38 8.76
N VAL A 784 53.55 -16.95 7.94
CA VAL A 784 53.76 -16.74 6.50
C VAL A 784 54.77 -15.62 6.24
N PHE A 785 54.71 -14.51 6.98
CA PHE A 785 55.70 -13.43 6.87
C PHE A 785 57.13 -13.90 7.21
N LEU A 786 57.31 -14.77 8.21
CA LEU A 786 58.62 -15.37 8.49
C LEU A 786 59.15 -16.17 7.29
N ARG A 787 58.29 -16.94 6.62
CA ARG A 787 58.65 -17.72 5.41
C ARG A 787 58.96 -16.84 4.20
N LEU A 788 58.37 -15.65 4.14
CA LEU A 788 58.66 -14.62 3.14
C LEU A 788 59.83 -13.70 3.53
N THR A 789 60.51 -13.95 4.65
CA THR A 789 61.58 -13.10 5.19
C THR A 789 61.15 -11.64 5.49
N ARG A 790 59.85 -11.43 5.76
CA ARG A 790 59.23 -10.13 6.08
C ARG A 790 59.15 -9.94 7.60
N TRP A 791 60.31 -9.90 8.27
CA TRP A 791 60.42 -9.91 9.75
C TRP A 791 59.67 -8.77 10.44
N ALA A 792 59.75 -7.55 9.90
CA ALA A 792 59.04 -6.39 10.44
C ALA A 792 57.51 -6.55 10.41
N ASP A 793 56.99 -7.27 9.41
CA ASP A 793 55.57 -7.52 9.28
C ASP A 793 55.12 -8.62 10.25
N ALA A 794 55.92 -9.68 10.40
CA ALA A 794 55.72 -10.72 11.42
C ALA A 794 55.73 -10.13 12.84
N ARG A 795 56.63 -9.17 13.13
CA ARG A 795 56.70 -8.47 14.42
C ARG A 795 55.43 -7.65 14.70
N ARG A 796 54.89 -6.95 13.70
CA ARG A 796 53.63 -6.19 13.84
C ARG A 796 52.44 -7.10 14.13
N GLU A 797 52.36 -8.25 13.49
CA GLU A 797 51.29 -9.22 13.78
C GLU A 797 51.45 -9.83 15.18
N HIS A 798 52.68 -10.19 15.58
CA HIS A 798 52.97 -10.64 16.95
C HIS A 798 52.53 -9.61 18.00
N ASP A 799 52.90 -8.34 17.83
CA ASP A 799 52.53 -7.28 18.78
C ASP A 799 51.02 -7.06 18.84
N SER A 800 50.34 -7.19 17.70
CA SER A 800 48.88 -7.13 17.63
C SER A 800 48.22 -8.29 18.39
N ILE A 801 48.73 -9.52 18.26
CA ILE A 801 48.23 -10.68 19.02
C ILE A 801 48.48 -10.48 20.50
N ARG A 802 49.70 -10.10 20.89
CA ARG A 802 50.07 -9.84 22.30
C ARG A 802 49.21 -8.78 22.96
N MET A 803 48.82 -7.74 22.21
CA MET A 803 47.96 -6.67 22.72
C MET A 803 46.52 -7.16 22.96
N LEU A 804 46.03 -8.07 22.13
CA LEU A 804 44.66 -8.60 22.19
C LEU A 804 44.52 -9.76 23.18
N ASP A 805 45.50 -10.67 23.21
CA ASP A 805 45.60 -11.77 24.16
C ASP A 805 47.08 -12.06 24.52
N PRO A 806 47.57 -11.51 25.65
CA PRO A 806 48.93 -11.77 26.12
C PRO A 806 49.23 -13.24 26.46
N ALA A 807 48.19 -14.08 26.64
CA ALA A 807 48.31 -15.49 27.01
C ALA A 807 48.12 -16.44 25.81
N PHE A 808 48.06 -15.91 24.58
CA PHE A 808 47.89 -16.71 23.38
C PHE A 808 49.00 -17.76 23.21
N ASP A 809 48.60 -19.01 22.97
CA ASP A 809 49.52 -20.14 22.85
C ASP A 809 50.43 -20.01 21.60
N GLY A 810 51.72 -20.28 21.77
CA GLY A 810 52.73 -20.11 20.70
C GLY A 810 53.33 -18.70 20.54
N LEU A 811 52.89 -17.71 21.33
CA LEU A 811 53.39 -16.33 21.23
C LEU A 811 54.90 -16.20 21.53
N SER A 812 55.41 -16.94 22.53
CA SER A 812 56.85 -16.93 22.86
C SER A 812 57.70 -17.60 21.78
N GLU A 813 57.18 -18.65 21.15
CA GLU A 813 57.86 -19.35 20.05
C GLU A 813 57.94 -18.45 18.82
N LEU A 814 56.86 -17.74 18.51
CA LEU A 814 56.83 -16.74 17.43
C LEU A 814 57.82 -15.61 17.70
N ALA A 815 57.93 -15.14 18.95
CA ALA A 815 58.92 -14.13 19.33
C ALA A 815 60.35 -14.64 19.13
N SER A 816 60.69 -15.83 19.62
CA SER A 816 62.01 -16.45 19.41
C SER A 816 62.33 -16.61 17.93
N ALA A 817 61.35 -17.06 17.13
CA ALA A 817 61.53 -17.24 15.69
C ALA A 817 61.74 -15.93 14.92
N ILE A 818 61.16 -14.81 15.38
CA ILE A 818 61.44 -13.48 14.84
C ILE A 818 62.86 -13.06 15.23
N ASP A 819 63.19 -13.14 16.52
CA ASP A 819 64.45 -12.63 17.08
C ASP A 819 65.68 -13.44 16.59
N GLU A 820 65.52 -14.75 16.33
CA GLU A 820 66.57 -15.61 15.76
C GLU A 820 66.88 -15.33 14.28
N ASN A 821 65.91 -14.79 13.53
CA ASN A 821 66.02 -14.59 12.09
C ASN A 821 66.06 -13.12 11.66
N GLU A 822 65.83 -12.18 12.60
CA GLU A 822 66.02 -10.76 12.39
C GLU A 822 67.54 -10.45 12.43
N PRO A 823 68.16 -9.98 11.33
CA PRO A 823 69.56 -9.60 11.38
C PRO A 823 69.72 -8.44 12.35
N ALA A 824 70.64 -8.58 13.31
CA ALA A 824 71.00 -7.54 14.27
C ALA A 824 71.34 -6.22 13.55
N LEU A 825 70.38 -5.30 13.49
CA LEU A 825 70.62 -3.89 13.27
C LEU A 825 71.19 -3.30 14.57
N THR A 826 72.43 -3.66 14.88
CA THR A 826 73.24 -2.95 15.89
C THR A 826 73.79 -1.65 15.32
N HIS A 827 73.55 -0.56 16.07
CA HIS A 827 74.32 0.69 16.17
C HIS A 827 74.31 1.72 15.02
N HIS A 828 73.56 2.82 15.22
CA HIS A 828 73.88 4.25 14.96
C HIS A 828 72.59 5.04 15.32
N HIS A 829 72.49 5.97 16.27
CA HIS A 829 73.40 6.92 16.91
C HIS A 829 72.91 7.25 18.34
N GLY A 830 73.85 7.35 19.28
CA GLY A 830 73.71 8.26 20.42
C GLY A 830 74.42 9.58 20.10
N ALA A 831 73.72 10.70 20.28
CA ALA A 831 74.16 12.06 20.62
C ALA A 831 72.98 13.02 20.39
#